data_AF-A0A8H5CCF6-F1
#
_entry.id   AF-A0A8H5CCF6-F1
#
_cell.length_a   1.000
_cell.length_b   1.000
_cell.length_c   1.000
_cell.angle_alpha   90.00
_cell.angle_beta   90.00
_cell.angle_gamma   90.00
#
_symmetry.space_group_name_H-M   'P 1'
#
loop_
_entity.id
_entity.type
_entity.pdbx_description
1 polymer ?
#
loop_
_entity_poly.entity_id
_entity_poly.type
_entity_poly.pdbx_seq_one_letter_code
_entity_poly.pdbx_strand_id
1 'polypeptide(L)'
;MPFFLYKSAHIPVTQYHCQGEPLPTDLEHPHQPSVSSFLVSPEMVQFTQKHILFHNTPTWGHQKPIIPFSMQILRSRPNVVISVLTCADVYSKLSAEVDKLPDELREDAKVRFHIIDISGVIFNPLPPVLEFEPTFKAIFNGETIKCLSSGKEYNLPPVTVALIDPFAGYAIEAIREISENKTPYLLWFTGTAGVGLQYFRQTPSEKLNMHTIRYGREQDIMPRLPEFLDSVTGETITCPGVATMYDYEKYPQELPIVGDMFIHLGRKYIASGQGMIIVSSSSFEREAIDATKKWFSSLGQVVYPVGPSLLPDTPSSAPLTSARCDAQVPVVEFLDRMQKKHGERSVVYMSFGTFFWPKNPEKVWAVIEELLATGTPLIWAHPSPFCVVPEDKLKLFQDSDIAFEMQWAPQKEILSHPVTGWFISHGGWNSAQEAMYYGIPQIYWPIGADQPLNAANMTLVKKAGFELIEVRTGEYGTRKMYRFKDSDPKDLPTFTVEAVRREIRELVTKLKGEEGLAVRKSFEKISREFLSGWNEGGEARESMDTFLKSKSRDASPVDGNNPRPFQNRPALLMSNSRTHGTRINNTMEHIRSQSIVNAIWHQTLPRPSIIVVLAVSWNSFESRGFGFISRIGGFGIRSTAGSTMSTSAPGKRVIVIGGGLAGASAAHTLLEHGSAVILLDKKPSLGGNSVKASSGINGAGTETQKAHGIEDSVEAFTKDTTASAGDDLARPHLIHALTSNSAPALSWLTSQFGVDLTLVTRLGGHSIPRTHRGKGGAPGWAITSALIKKLEQAENGTVMKNAKVTKILQEEGSSGRVVGVEYEVNGEKKVDHGSVVVATGGYGADFAGFLTQYKPDVVSLPTTNGDHATGDGHRLVQNLTGAKKGVLCDMDQIQVHPTGFVDPSNRDAKTKFLAAEALRGVGGLLIDRAGKRFVNELDRRDAVTTAMQQCIDDGKGPVRMVLNVQAYETLKAHCDFYISKGLMKKYPSAKEFTDDTGLSLDALNDTFTAHSGFAAGKAKDPFGKTNFDNADYNVNDTLFIAEMTPVVHYTMGGITVDGGAHVLDADGQKIPGLYAAGEVIGGVHGRNRLGGSSLLEAVVFGRLAGENAAKDS
;
A
#
# COMPACT_ATOMS: atom_id res chain seq x y z
N MET A 1 -14.84 -61.64 30.03
CA MET A 1 -13.99 -62.60 30.77
C MET A 1 -13.04 -61.82 31.69
N PRO A 2 -12.63 -62.34 32.86
CA PRO A 2 -13.32 -61.89 34.08
C PRO A 2 -12.46 -61.53 35.32
N PHE A 3 -12.90 -60.50 36.08
CA PHE A 3 -12.78 -60.34 37.55
C PHE A 3 -11.34 -60.43 38.17
N PHE A 4 -11.04 -60.41 39.49
CA PHE A 4 -11.73 -60.11 40.77
C PHE A 4 -10.81 -59.09 41.52
N LEU A 5 -11.25 -57.95 42.08
CA LEU A 5 -12.03 -57.70 43.32
C LEU A 5 -11.33 -58.07 44.65
N TYR A 6 -11.29 -57.13 45.61
CA TYR A 6 -11.39 -57.42 47.06
C TYR A 6 -12.10 -56.27 47.81
N LYS A 7 -12.81 -56.58 48.91
CA LYS A 7 -13.48 -55.64 49.84
C LYS A 7 -12.70 -55.64 51.20
N SER A 8 -13.05 -54.96 52.31
CA SER A 8 -14.36 -54.60 52.87
C SER A 8 -14.28 -53.78 54.19
N ALA A 9 -15.41 -53.15 54.58
CA ALA A 9 -15.92 -53.04 55.98
C ALA A 9 -15.18 -52.14 57.01
N HIS A 10 -15.81 -51.55 58.05
CA HIS A 10 -17.25 -51.36 58.38
C HIS A 10 -17.49 -50.32 59.51
N ILE A 11 -18.64 -49.61 59.44
CA ILE A 11 -19.60 -49.25 60.54
C ILE A 11 -19.29 -48.06 61.52
N PRO A 12 -20.34 -47.36 62.05
CA PRO A 12 -20.24 -45.97 62.59
C PRO A 12 -21.00 -45.73 63.95
N VAL A 13 -21.49 -44.48 64.19
CA VAL A 13 -22.64 -44.03 65.06
C VAL A 13 -22.33 -43.05 66.25
N THR A 14 -23.33 -42.19 66.51
CA THR A 14 -23.57 -40.97 67.35
C THR A 14 -23.25 -41.05 68.88
N GLN A 15 -23.57 -40.12 69.83
CA GLN A 15 -24.74 -39.22 70.07
C GLN A 15 -24.47 -38.26 71.30
N TYR A 16 -25.00 -37.02 71.45
CA TYR A 16 -26.21 -36.55 72.20
C TYR A 16 -26.19 -34.97 72.20
N HIS A 17 -27.24 -34.19 71.85
CA HIS A 17 -28.37 -33.63 72.67
C HIS A 17 -27.99 -32.56 73.74
N CYS A 18 -28.77 -31.51 74.08
CA CYS A 18 -30.06 -30.89 73.63
C CYS A 18 -30.12 -29.41 74.19
N GLN A 19 -31.12 -28.50 74.12
CA GLN A 19 -32.53 -28.32 73.68
C GLN A 19 -32.77 -26.78 73.53
N GLY A 20 -33.91 -26.14 73.17
CA GLY A 20 -35.24 -26.56 72.70
C GLY A 20 -36.34 -25.46 72.91
N GLU A 21 -37.36 -25.42 72.03
CA GLU A 21 -38.69 -24.72 72.14
C GLU A 21 -38.82 -23.16 72.11
N PRO A 22 -39.96 -22.57 71.64
CA PRO A 22 -40.87 -23.05 70.58
C PRO A 22 -41.57 -21.96 69.66
N LEU A 23 -42.36 -22.45 68.67
CA LEU A 23 -43.48 -21.82 67.91
C LEU A 23 -43.20 -20.84 66.72
N PRO A 24 -44.16 -20.64 65.76
CA PRO A 24 -43.86 -20.41 64.33
C PRO A 24 -44.67 -19.29 63.61
N THR A 25 -44.41 -19.05 62.30
CA THR A 25 -45.35 -19.05 61.14
C THR A 25 -44.65 -18.57 59.85
N ASP A 26 -45.13 -19.04 58.69
CA ASP A 26 -44.92 -18.52 57.31
C ASP A 26 -43.48 -18.54 56.72
N LEU A 27 -43.22 -18.94 55.46
CA LEU A 27 -44.06 -19.31 54.30
C LEU A 27 -43.34 -20.37 53.43
N GLU A 28 -44.08 -21.24 52.71
CA GLU A 28 -43.53 -22.25 51.77
C GLU A 28 -43.88 -21.97 50.28
N HIS A 29 -43.24 -22.72 49.37
CA HIS A 29 -43.40 -22.65 47.90
C HIS A 29 -44.81 -23.06 47.40
N PRO A 30 -45.17 -22.69 46.15
CA PRO A 30 -45.27 -23.75 45.13
C PRO A 30 -44.92 -23.38 43.67
N HIS A 31 -44.93 -24.45 42.85
CA HIS A 31 -44.84 -24.67 41.39
C HIS A 31 -45.30 -23.60 40.36
N GLN A 32 -44.88 -23.82 39.10
CA GLN A 32 -45.34 -23.14 37.86
C GLN A 32 -46.87 -23.14 37.70
N PRO A 33 -47.46 -22.10 37.08
CA PRO A 33 -48.01 -22.32 35.72
C PRO A 33 -48.05 -21.11 34.75
N SER A 34 -48.23 -21.43 33.46
CA SER A 34 -49.02 -20.74 32.41
C SER A 34 -48.83 -19.24 32.05
N VAL A 35 -48.89 -19.01 30.72
CA VAL A 35 -49.10 -17.71 30.05
C VAL A 35 -50.48 -17.11 30.34
N SER A 36 -50.55 -15.85 30.80
CA SER A 36 -51.43 -14.80 30.20
C SER A 36 -51.41 -13.45 30.95
N SER A 37 -51.47 -12.37 30.17
CA SER A 37 -51.99 -11.02 30.49
C SER A 37 -51.78 -10.43 31.90
N PHE A 38 -50.86 -9.45 32.00
CA PHE A 38 -51.20 -8.16 32.60
C PHE A 38 -50.90 -7.04 31.59
N LEU A 39 -51.96 -6.34 31.18
CA LEU A 39 -51.87 -5.18 30.29
C LEU A 39 -51.47 -3.94 31.12
N VAL A 40 -50.21 -3.55 31.05
CA VAL A 40 -49.78 -2.20 31.47
C VAL A 40 -50.01 -1.25 30.30
N SER A 41 -50.55 -0.06 30.58
CA SER A 41 -50.83 0.96 29.57
C SER A 41 -49.55 1.44 28.87
N PRO A 42 -49.58 1.67 27.54
CA PRO A 42 -48.41 2.09 26.77
C PRO A 42 -48.09 3.58 26.95
N GLU A 43 -47.67 3.97 28.15
CA GLU A 43 -46.89 5.21 28.31
C GLU A 43 -45.53 5.00 27.64
N MET A 44 -45.32 5.67 26.51
CA MET A 44 -44.08 5.55 25.73
C MET A 44 -42.91 6.23 26.45
N VAL A 45 -42.31 5.52 27.40
CA VAL A 45 -40.91 5.75 27.78
C VAL A 45 -40.05 5.40 26.56
N GLN A 46 -39.77 6.41 25.73
CA GLN A 46 -38.79 6.30 24.65
C GLN A 46 -37.40 6.08 25.27
N PHE A 47 -37.03 4.82 25.48
CA PHE A 47 -35.66 4.42 25.75
C PHE A 47 -34.82 4.78 24.53
N THR A 48 -34.13 5.93 24.59
CA THR A 48 -33.22 6.35 23.54
C THR A 48 -32.14 5.29 23.34
N GLN A 49 -32.11 4.73 22.13
CA GLN A 49 -31.17 3.68 21.75
C GLN A 49 -29.77 4.27 21.72
N LYS A 50 -28.87 3.72 22.54
CA LYS A 50 -27.50 4.23 22.65
C LYS A 50 -26.62 3.61 21.57
N HIS A 51 -25.87 4.45 20.86
CA HIS A 51 -24.97 4.04 19.80
C HIS A 51 -23.51 4.16 20.25
N ILE A 52 -22.78 3.05 20.21
CA ILE A 52 -21.32 3.03 20.33
C ILE A 52 -20.73 2.82 18.93
N LEU A 53 -19.91 3.77 18.48
CA LEU A 53 -19.21 3.70 17.20
C LEU A 53 -17.75 3.27 17.44
N PHE A 54 -17.29 2.18 16.81
CA PHE A 54 -15.87 1.85 16.70
C PHE A 54 -15.31 2.26 15.34
N HIS A 55 -14.09 2.80 15.34
CA HIS A 55 -13.26 2.87 14.14
C HIS A 55 -11.78 2.82 14.49
N ASN A 56 -11.08 1.83 13.93
CA ASN A 56 -9.68 1.57 14.18
C ASN A 56 -8.88 1.52 12.89
N THR A 57 -7.55 1.56 12.98
CA THR A 57 -6.69 1.24 11.83
C THR A 57 -7.07 -0.12 11.22
N PRO A 58 -6.90 -0.32 9.89
CA PRO A 58 -7.38 -1.52 9.20
C PRO A 58 -6.46 -2.74 9.42
N THR A 59 -5.93 -2.92 10.62
CA THR A 59 -5.12 -4.09 11.01
C THR A 59 -5.95 -5.07 11.82
N TRP A 60 -5.77 -6.38 11.56
CA TRP A 60 -6.53 -7.42 12.28
C TRP A 60 -6.29 -7.38 13.79
N GLY A 61 -5.08 -7.03 14.23
CA GLY A 61 -4.73 -6.93 15.65
C GLY A 61 -5.48 -5.85 16.42
N HIS A 62 -5.86 -4.75 15.76
CA HIS A 62 -6.58 -3.64 16.42
C HIS A 62 -8.10 -3.86 16.37
N GLN A 63 -8.57 -4.66 15.42
CA GLN A 63 -9.99 -4.88 15.13
C GLN A 63 -10.54 -6.14 15.82
N LYS A 64 -9.79 -7.25 15.88
CA LYS A 64 -10.21 -8.51 16.54
C LYS A 64 -10.73 -8.33 17.97
N PRO A 65 -10.11 -7.50 18.85
CA PRO A 65 -10.59 -7.32 20.22
C PRO A 65 -11.95 -6.61 20.37
N ILE A 66 -12.50 -6.02 19.29
CA ILE A 66 -13.79 -5.31 19.34
C ILE A 66 -14.94 -6.28 19.62
N ILE A 67 -14.96 -7.46 18.98
CA ILE A 67 -16.08 -8.40 19.03
C ILE A 67 -16.34 -8.90 20.46
N PRO A 68 -15.37 -9.54 21.16
CA PRO A 68 -15.60 -10.00 22.53
C PRO A 68 -16.07 -8.90 23.50
N PHE A 69 -15.45 -7.72 23.47
CA PHE A 69 -15.88 -6.59 24.29
C PHE A 69 -17.30 -6.11 23.92
N SER A 70 -17.63 -6.04 22.63
CA SER A 70 -18.96 -5.69 22.15
C SER A 70 -20.02 -6.70 22.61
N MET A 71 -19.73 -8.00 22.59
CA MET A 71 -20.64 -9.04 23.08
C MET A 71 -20.88 -8.92 24.59
N GLN A 72 -19.87 -8.56 25.39
CA GLN A 72 -20.05 -8.29 26.82
C GLN A 72 -20.97 -7.07 27.06
N ILE A 73 -20.84 -6.01 26.25
CA ILE A 73 -21.74 -4.85 26.30
C ILE A 73 -23.17 -5.24 25.91
N LEU A 74 -23.36 -5.91 24.76
CA LEU A 74 -24.69 -6.23 24.24
C LEU A 74 -25.47 -7.16 25.17
N ARG A 75 -24.84 -8.20 25.72
CA ARG A 75 -25.41 -9.06 26.79
C ARG A 75 -25.84 -8.26 28.02
N SER A 76 -25.13 -7.18 28.33
CA SER A 76 -25.32 -6.39 29.56
C SER A 76 -26.26 -5.19 29.39
N ARG A 77 -26.59 -4.78 28.17
CA ARG A 77 -27.43 -3.62 27.85
C ARG A 77 -28.27 -3.87 26.59
N PRO A 78 -29.58 -4.17 26.70
CA PRO A 78 -30.43 -4.44 25.54
C PRO A 78 -30.70 -3.18 24.68
N ASN A 79 -30.60 -1.98 25.24
CA ASN A 79 -30.85 -0.71 24.54
C ASN A 79 -29.60 -0.13 23.84
N VAL A 80 -28.52 -0.89 23.72
CA VAL A 80 -27.28 -0.49 23.02
C VAL A 80 -27.23 -1.13 21.63
N VAL A 81 -26.84 -0.34 20.64
CA VAL A 81 -26.38 -0.75 19.31
C VAL A 81 -24.91 -0.36 19.17
N ILE A 82 -24.14 -1.19 18.48
CA ILE A 82 -22.71 -1.00 18.24
C ILE A 82 -22.45 -1.08 16.74
N SER A 83 -21.76 -0.08 16.18
CA SER A 83 -21.23 -0.13 14.81
C SER A 83 -19.71 -0.21 14.79
N VAL A 84 -19.16 -0.79 13.73
CA VAL A 84 -17.71 -0.87 13.47
C VAL A 84 -17.48 -0.45 12.02
N LEU A 85 -16.94 0.76 11.80
CA LEU A 85 -16.58 1.24 10.47
C LEU A 85 -15.19 0.75 10.10
N THR A 86 -15.07 0.02 8.99
CA THR A 86 -13.87 -0.77 8.65
C THR A 86 -13.70 -0.92 7.13
N CYS A 87 -12.73 -1.72 6.68
CA CYS A 87 -12.47 -2.03 5.26
C CYS A 87 -12.86 -3.48 4.92
N ALA A 88 -13.00 -3.85 3.65
CA ALA A 88 -13.43 -5.18 3.18
C ALA A 88 -12.58 -6.35 3.76
N ASP A 89 -11.27 -6.18 3.80
CA ASP A 89 -10.30 -7.16 4.30
C ASP A 89 -10.42 -7.45 5.80
N VAL A 90 -11.04 -6.53 6.55
CA VAL A 90 -11.32 -6.68 7.98
C VAL A 90 -12.80 -7.01 8.21
N TYR A 91 -13.71 -6.46 7.40
CA TYR A 91 -15.14 -6.77 7.40
C TYR A 91 -15.39 -8.27 7.28
N SER A 92 -14.73 -8.93 6.32
CA SER A 92 -14.80 -10.38 6.11
C SER A 92 -14.35 -11.17 7.34
N LYS A 93 -13.21 -10.79 7.94
CA LYS A 93 -12.64 -11.44 9.13
C LYS A 93 -13.49 -11.23 10.38
N LEU A 94 -13.99 -10.01 10.61
CA LEU A 94 -14.91 -9.71 11.71
C LEU A 94 -16.23 -10.46 11.56
N SER A 95 -16.79 -10.54 10.35
CA SER A 95 -18.03 -11.28 10.08
C SER A 95 -17.86 -12.77 10.37
N ALA A 96 -16.75 -13.37 9.89
CA ALA A 96 -16.43 -14.77 10.15
C ALA A 96 -16.17 -15.10 11.64
N GLU A 97 -15.78 -14.12 12.48
CA GLU A 97 -15.74 -14.31 13.95
C GLU A 97 -17.13 -14.15 14.61
N VAL A 98 -18.00 -13.28 14.08
CA VAL A 98 -19.40 -13.18 14.52
C VAL A 98 -20.18 -14.45 14.19
N ASP A 99 -19.96 -15.06 13.01
CA ASP A 99 -20.65 -16.31 12.63
C ASP A 99 -20.27 -17.50 13.53
N LYS A 100 -19.08 -17.46 14.18
CA LYS A 100 -18.65 -18.46 15.17
C LYS A 100 -19.34 -18.31 16.54
N LEU A 101 -20.13 -17.26 16.77
CA LEU A 101 -20.89 -17.10 18.01
C LEU A 101 -21.95 -18.21 18.19
N PRO A 102 -22.33 -18.55 19.43
CA PRO A 102 -23.50 -19.38 19.71
C PRO A 102 -24.78 -18.74 19.17
N ASP A 103 -25.75 -19.56 18.72
CA ASP A 103 -26.92 -19.09 17.95
C ASP A 103 -27.68 -17.93 18.60
N GLU A 104 -28.02 -18.04 19.89
CA GLU A 104 -28.70 -16.99 20.68
C GLU A 104 -27.98 -15.62 20.60
N LEU A 105 -26.64 -15.65 20.68
CA LEU A 105 -25.79 -14.46 20.63
C LEU A 105 -25.55 -13.99 19.20
N ARG A 106 -25.57 -14.90 18.22
CA ARG A 106 -25.44 -14.57 16.79
C ARG A 106 -26.68 -13.84 16.30
N GLU A 107 -27.88 -14.25 16.72
CA GLU A 107 -29.13 -13.55 16.36
C GLU A 107 -29.25 -12.18 17.05
N ASP A 108 -28.86 -12.04 18.33
CA ASP A 108 -28.77 -10.72 19.00
C ASP A 108 -27.74 -9.81 18.31
N ALA A 109 -26.56 -10.35 17.98
CA ALA A 109 -25.52 -9.60 17.26
C ALA A 109 -25.98 -9.15 15.86
N LYS A 110 -26.69 -9.98 15.08
CA LYS A 110 -27.25 -9.59 13.77
C LYS A 110 -28.16 -8.36 13.85
N VAL A 111 -28.85 -8.16 14.98
CA VAL A 111 -29.77 -7.03 15.20
C VAL A 111 -29.06 -5.80 15.78
N ARG A 112 -28.00 -5.97 16.58
CA ARG A 112 -27.40 -4.86 17.38
C ARG A 112 -25.89 -4.64 17.22
N PHE A 113 -25.20 -5.48 16.45
CA PHE A 113 -23.80 -5.33 16.08
C PHE A 113 -23.69 -5.14 14.56
N HIS A 114 -23.07 -4.05 14.13
CA HIS A 114 -23.08 -3.63 12.72
C HIS A 114 -21.66 -3.41 12.22
N ILE A 115 -21.08 -4.44 11.61
CA ILE A 115 -19.83 -4.31 10.87
C ILE A 115 -20.15 -3.68 9.52
N ILE A 116 -19.48 -2.57 9.19
CA ILE A 116 -19.75 -1.77 8.00
C ILE A 116 -18.42 -1.51 7.31
N ASP A 117 -18.24 -2.13 6.14
CA ASP A 117 -17.19 -1.76 5.20
C ASP A 117 -17.52 -0.41 4.57
N ILE A 118 -16.66 0.59 4.78
CA ILE A 118 -16.85 1.97 4.31
C ILE A 118 -15.92 2.34 3.15
N SER A 119 -14.91 1.52 2.84
CA SER A 119 -13.80 1.88 1.95
C SER A 119 -13.40 0.80 0.93
N GLY A 120 -13.95 -0.41 1.01
CA GLY A 120 -13.53 -1.52 0.16
C GLY A 120 -12.17 -2.09 0.58
N VAL A 121 -11.42 -2.63 -0.37
CA VAL A 121 -10.12 -3.28 -0.09
C VAL A 121 -9.05 -2.23 0.20
N ILE A 122 -8.55 -2.19 1.44
CA ILE A 122 -7.37 -1.40 1.83
C ILE A 122 -6.22 -2.36 2.13
N PHE A 123 -5.26 -2.42 1.21
CA PHE A 123 -4.10 -3.32 1.29
C PHE A 123 -3.03 -2.86 2.30
N ASN A 124 -2.95 -1.55 2.60
CA ASN A 124 -1.94 -0.97 3.47
C ASN A 124 -2.57 -0.19 4.65
N PRO A 125 -2.19 -0.44 5.92
CA PRO A 125 -2.69 0.30 7.08
C PRO A 125 -2.02 1.67 7.35
N LEU A 126 -1.07 2.11 6.52
CA LEU A 126 -0.40 3.41 6.62
C LEU A 126 -1.25 4.62 6.17
N PRO A 127 -1.94 4.62 5.00
CA PRO A 127 -2.81 5.72 4.61
C PRO A 127 -4.05 5.86 5.52
N PRO A 128 -4.65 7.06 5.62
CA PRO A 128 -5.92 7.26 6.31
C PRO A 128 -7.07 6.55 5.57
N VAL A 129 -8.10 6.13 6.30
CA VAL A 129 -9.39 5.72 5.72
C VAL A 129 -10.20 6.99 5.45
N LEU A 130 -10.03 7.56 4.25
CA LEU A 130 -10.61 8.85 3.85
C LEU A 130 -12.15 8.85 3.94
N GLU A 131 -12.77 7.68 3.72
CA GLU A 131 -14.21 7.45 3.71
C GLU A 131 -14.83 7.53 5.12
N PHE A 132 -14.01 7.53 6.18
CA PHE A 132 -14.50 7.69 7.55
C PHE A 132 -15.18 9.06 7.75
N GLU A 133 -14.59 10.13 7.23
CA GLU A 133 -15.10 11.50 7.40
C GLU A 133 -16.52 11.69 6.81
N PRO A 134 -16.79 11.39 5.52
CA PRO A 134 -18.13 11.47 4.98
C PRO A 134 -19.10 10.46 5.62
N THR A 135 -18.64 9.27 6.00
CA THR A 135 -19.52 8.28 6.67
C THR A 135 -19.94 8.76 8.07
N PHE A 136 -19.00 9.29 8.87
CA PHE A 136 -19.32 9.86 10.18
C PHE A 136 -20.27 11.06 10.05
N LYS A 137 -20.07 11.91 9.03
CA LYS A 137 -20.97 13.03 8.71
C LYS A 137 -22.40 12.56 8.40
N ALA A 138 -22.55 11.51 7.60
CA ALA A 138 -23.86 10.92 7.31
C ALA A 138 -24.53 10.40 8.60
N ILE A 139 -23.83 9.61 9.42
CA ILE A 139 -24.37 9.12 10.71
C ILE A 139 -24.76 10.29 11.64
N PHE A 140 -23.93 11.33 11.72
CA PHE A 140 -24.18 12.51 12.56
C PHE A 140 -25.43 13.30 12.11
N ASN A 141 -25.67 13.38 10.79
CA ASN A 141 -26.84 14.00 10.20
C ASN A 141 -28.11 13.12 10.27
N GLY A 142 -28.01 11.84 10.67
CA GLY A 142 -29.11 10.87 10.59
C GLY A 142 -29.40 10.34 9.18
N GLU A 143 -28.43 10.46 8.27
CA GLU A 143 -28.50 9.95 6.90
C GLU A 143 -28.20 8.44 6.84
N THR A 144 -28.82 7.74 5.89
CA THR A 144 -28.56 6.31 5.64
C THR A 144 -27.15 6.11 5.09
N ILE A 145 -26.38 5.20 5.70
CA ILE A 145 -25.07 4.76 5.20
C ILE A 145 -25.15 3.36 4.60
N LYS A 146 -24.21 3.01 3.72
CA LYS A 146 -24.18 1.72 3.03
C LYS A 146 -22.86 0.99 3.30
N CYS A 147 -22.96 -0.28 3.71
CA CYS A 147 -21.82 -1.18 3.77
C CYS A 147 -21.46 -1.64 2.35
N LEU A 148 -20.25 -1.32 1.89
CA LEU A 148 -19.80 -1.59 0.52
C LEU A 148 -19.71 -3.10 0.24
N SER A 149 -18.98 -3.87 1.05
CA SER A 149 -18.82 -5.32 0.91
C SER A 149 -20.13 -6.14 0.93
N SER A 150 -21.18 -5.67 1.61
CA SER A 150 -22.45 -6.42 1.72
C SER A 150 -23.61 -5.84 0.92
N GLY A 151 -23.46 -4.64 0.38
CA GLY A 151 -24.54 -3.86 -0.19
C GLY A 151 -25.60 -3.38 0.82
N LYS A 152 -25.58 -3.80 2.09
CA LYS A 152 -26.63 -3.50 3.07
C LYS A 152 -26.58 -2.03 3.51
N GLU A 153 -27.76 -1.41 3.52
CA GLU A 153 -27.98 -0.06 4.02
C GLU A 153 -28.33 -0.10 5.52
N TYR A 154 -27.89 0.94 6.24
CA TYR A 154 -28.04 1.11 7.67
C TYR A 154 -28.49 2.55 7.97
N ASN A 155 -29.63 2.69 8.63
CA ASN A 155 -30.01 3.93 9.31
C ASN A 155 -29.66 3.73 10.79
N LEU A 156 -28.69 4.50 11.30
CA LEU A 156 -28.14 4.32 12.64
C LEU A 156 -28.57 5.46 13.56
N PRO A 157 -28.89 5.19 14.85
CA PRO A 157 -29.13 6.25 15.83
C PRO A 157 -27.88 7.16 16.00
N PRO A 158 -28.04 8.42 16.42
CA PRO A 158 -26.91 9.33 16.62
C PRO A 158 -25.83 8.77 17.57
N VAL A 159 -24.56 8.94 17.19
CA VAL A 159 -23.41 8.39 17.95
C VAL A 159 -23.41 8.94 19.38
N THR A 160 -23.65 8.06 20.35
CA THR A 160 -23.66 8.40 21.78
C THR A 160 -22.26 8.46 22.36
N VAL A 161 -21.34 7.63 21.83
CA VAL A 161 -19.89 7.70 22.09
C VAL A 161 -19.12 7.01 20.97
N ALA A 162 -17.99 7.59 20.57
CA ALA A 162 -17.04 6.98 19.65
C ALA A 162 -15.86 6.35 20.42
N LEU A 163 -15.41 5.18 19.99
CA LEU A 163 -14.28 4.42 20.50
C LEU A 163 -13.26 4.29 19.37
N ILE A 164 -12.23 5.13 19.41
CA ILE A 164 -11.34 5.37 18.27
C ILE A 164 -9.91 4.96 18.62
N ASP A 165 -9.28 4.21 17.73
CA ASP A 165 -7.86 3.87 17.81
C ASP A 165 -7.00 5.16 17.88
N PRO A 166 -6.08 5.33 18.86
CA PRO A 166 -5.20 6.51 18.94
C PRO A 166 -4.32 6.72 17.70
N PHE A 167 -4.18 5.72 16.83
CA PHE A 167 -3.49 5.83 15.55
C PHE A 167 -4.39 6.36 14.42
N ALA A 168 -5.72 6.25 14.54
CA ALA A 168 -6.69 6.78 13.58
C ALA A 168 -6.92 8.30 13.77
N GLY A 169 -5.83 9.08 13.83
CA GLY A 169 -5.87 10.52 14.12
C GLY A 169 -6.73 11.35 13.16
N TYR A 170 -6.88 10.92 11.90
CA TYR A 170 -7.78 11.53 10.92
C TYR A 170 -9.26 11.43 11.36
N ALA A 171 -9.66 10.30 11.94
CA ALA A 171 -11.02 10.09 12.44
C ALA A 171 -11.29 10.94 13.70
N ILE A 172 -10.28 11.12 14.55
CA ILE A 172 -10.38 11.98 15.75
C ILE A 172 -10.65 13.43 15.36
N GLU A 173 -9.90 14.00 14.42
CA GLU A 173 -10.12 15.38 13.98
C GLU A 173 -11.44 15.52 13.20
N ALA A 174 -11.81 14.54 12.36
CA ALA A 174 -13.10 14.51 11.67
C ALA A 174 -14.30 14.51 12.64
N ILE A 175 -14.26 13.71 13.73
CA ILE A 175 -15.30 13.71 14.77
C ILE A 175 -15.41 15.09 15.44
N ARG A 176 -14.27 15.71 15.77
CA ARG A 176 -14.21 17.03 16.43
C ARG A 176 -14.79 18.13 15.55
N GLU A 177 -14.45 18.14 14.27
CA GLU A 177 -14.91 19.13 13.30
C GLU A 177 -16.40 18.95 12.98
N ILE A 178 -16.82 17.75 12.56
CA ILE A 178 -18.20 17.47 12.13
C ILE A 178 -19.19 17.66 13.28
N SER A 179 -18.84 17.20 14.49
CA SER A 179 -19.74 17.33 15.65
C SER A 179 -19.56 18.63 16.43
N GLU A 180 -18.65 19.53 16.04
CA GLU A 180 -18.23 20.69 16.84
C GLU A 180 -17.83 20.30 18.29
N ASN A 181 -17.17 19.15 18.44
CA ASN A 181 -16.84 18.47 19.71
C ASN A 181 -18.04 17.99 20.56
N LYS A 182 -19.27 17.93 20.01
CA LYS A 182 -20.46 17.46 20.73
C LYS A 182 -20.52 15.93 20.86
N THR A 183 -19.96 15.18 19.92
CA THR A 183 -19.87 13.72 20.01
C THR A 183 -18.70 13.33 20.91
N PRO A 184 -18.93 12.70 22.07
CA PRO A 184 -17.85 12.30 22.96
C PRO A 184 -17.06 11.13 22.38
N TYR A 185 -15.75 11.09 22.65
CA TYR A 185 -14.90 9.96 22.24
C TYR A 185 -13.89 9.55 23.31
N LEU A 186 -13.72 8.22 23.42
CA LEU A 186 -12.65 7.60 24.18
C LEU A 186 -11.71 6.88 23.21
N LEU A 187 -10.48 6.70 23.66
CA LEU A 187 -9.46 6.00 22.89
C LEU A 187 -9.60 4.48 23.09
N TRP A 188 -9.50 3.73 22.02
CA TRP A 188 -9.50 2.26 22.04
C TRP A 188 -8.07 1.76 21.85
N PHE A 189 -7.42 1.34 22.94
CA PHE A 189 -6.02 0.93 22.91
C PHE A 189 -5.86 -0.58 23.10
N THR A 190 -5.45 -1.25 22.02
CA THR A 190 -5.24 -2.71 21.96
C THR A 190 -3.82 -3.15 22.36
N GLY A 191 -3.07 -2.29 23.05
CA GLY A 191 -1.74 -2.59 23.60
C GLY A 191 -1.73 -2.66 25.13
N THR A 192 -0.58 -3.04 25.67
CA THR A 192 -0.31 -3.10 27.12
C THR A 192 0.00 -1.71 27.71
N ALA A 193 -0.37 -1.47 28.96
CA ALA A 193 -0.20 -0.19 29.65
C ALA A 193 1.29 0.23 29.75
N GLY A 194 2.20 -0.74 29.89
CA GLY A 194 3.65 -0.50 29.86
C GLY A 194 4.12 0.09 28.54
N VAL A 195 3.57 -0.39 27.40
CA VAL A 195 3.79 0.17 26.05
C VAL A 195 3.14 1.56 25.95
N GLY A 196 1.91 1.71 26.49
CA GLY A 196 1.21 2.99 26.65
C GLY A 196 2.08 4.10 27.26
N LEU A 197 2.69 3.80 28.41
CA LEU A 197 3.56 4.71 29.15
C LEU A 197 4.91 4.94 28.46
N GLN A 198 5.54 3.90 27.93
CA GLN A 198 6.91 3.98 27.42
C GLN A 198 7.01 4.78 26.11
N TYR A 199 6.08 4.55 25.18
CA TYR A 199 6.13 5.18 23.86
C TYR A 199 5.42 6.52 23.82
N PHE A 200 4.25 6.64 24.46
CA PHE A 200 3.30 7.72 24.17
C PHE A 200 3.14 8.79 25.27
N ARG A 201 3.74 8.61 26.45
CA ARG A 201 3.77 9.64 27.51
C ARG A 201 4.69 10.83 27.20
N GLN A 202 5.50 10.71 26.16
CA GLN A 202 6.44 11.74 25.69
C GLN A 202 5.69 12.87 24.99
N THR A 203 6.25 14.09 24.99
CA THR A 203 5.66 15.26 24.32
C THR A 203 5.36 14.97 22.84
N PRO A 204 4.20 15.41 22.29
CA PRO A 204 3.91 15.30 20.88
C PRO A 204 5.01 15.91 20.00
N SER A 205 5.36 15.20 18.92
CA SER A 205 6.43 15.61 17.99
C SER A 205 5.89 16.54 16.90
N GLU A 206 6.50 17.72 16.74
CA GLU A 206 6.14 18.66 15.67
C GLU A 206 6.51 18.17 14.25
N LYS A 207 7.31 17.10 14.12
CA LYS A 207 7.63 16.47 12.83
C LYS A 207 6.38 16.02 12.05
N LEU A 208 5.28 15.76 12.77
CA LEU A 208 4.09 15.05 12.28
C LEU A 208 2.96 16.01 11.88
N ASN A 209 2.98 16.51 10.64
CA ASN A 209 1.89 17.34 10.11
C ASN A 209 0.65 16.49 9.77
N MET A 210 -0.44 16.68 10.53
CA MET A 210 -1.69 15.93 10.35
C MET A 210 -2.51 16.34 9.14
N HIS A 211 -2.30 17.54 8.58
CA HIS A 211 -2.87 17.89 7.27
C HIS A 211 -2.23 17.02 6.17
N THR A 212 -0.92 16.77 6.26
CA THR A 212 -0.20 15.86 5.36
C THR A 212 -0.62 14.40 5.55
N ILE A 213 -1.05 13.99 6.75
CA ILE A 213 -1.51 12.60 7.00
C ILE A 213 -2.99 12.40 6.66
N ARG A 214 -3.86 13.40 6.85
CA ARG A 214 -5.29 13.30 6.50
C ARG A 214 -5.55 13.39 4.99
N TYR A 215 -4.70 14.07 4.24
CA TYR A 215 -4.89 14.30 2.79
C TYR A 215 -3.73 13.82 1.91
N GLY A 216 -2.60 13.41 2.50
CA GLY A 216 -1.50 12.77 1.78
C GLY A 216 -1.74 11.26 1.65
N ARG A 217 -1.18 10.67 0.60
CA ARG A 217 -1.29 9.25 0.29
C ARG A 217 -0.03 8.55 0.81
N GLU A 218 -0.04 7.21 0.83
CA GLU A 218 1.13 6.40 1.22
C GLU A 218 2.45 6.89 0.58
N GLN A 219 2.36 7.27 -0.68
CA GLN A 219 3.44 7.77 -1.54
C GLN A 219 4.08 9.08 -1.05
N ASP A 220 3.30 9.90 -0.33
CA ASP A 220 3.69 11.19 0.25
C ASP A 220 4.19 11.02 1.72
N ILE A 221 3.97 9.83 2.30
CA ILE A 221 4.23 9.47 3.71
C ILE A 221 5.48 8.58 3.83
N MET A 222 5.61 7.55 2.97
CA MET A 222 6.70 6.57 2.98
C MET A 222 8.11 7.18 2.90
N PRO A 223 8.40 8.19 2.04
CA PRO A 223 9.71 8.83 2.00
C PRO A 223 10.09 9.55 3.30
N ARG A 224 9.11 9.90 4.13
CA ARG A 224 9.28 10.61 5.41
C ARG A 224 9.43 9.66 6.61
N LEU A 225 9.28 8.35 6.43
CA LEU A 225 9.48 7.35 7.49
C LEU A 225 10.81 7.53 8.28
N PRO A 226 11.97 7.81 7.65
CA PRO A 226 13.21 8.06 8.39
C PRO A 226 13.17 9.30 9.29
N GLU A 227 12.33 10.30 9.01
CA GLU A 227 12.16 11.47 9.89
C GLU A 227 11.56 11.06 11.25
N PHE A 228 10.71 10.02 11.25
CA PHE A 228 9.99 9.55 12.44
C PHE A 228 10.80 8.61 13.32
N LEU A 229 11.99 8.18 12.90
CA LEU A 229 12.92 7.46 13.77
C LEU A 229 13.26 8.31 15.01
N ASP A 230 13.06 7.73 16.20
CA ASP A 230 13.57 8.26 17.45
C ASP A 230 15.09 8.02 17.52
N SER A 231 15.84 8.97 18.10
CA SER A 231 17.28 8.78 18.33
C SER A 231 17.52 7.71 19.40
N VAL A 232 18.20 6.62 19.03
CA VAL A 232 18.62 5.58 19.96
C VAL A 232 19.87 6.02 20.71
N THR A 233 19.75 6.24 22.02
CA THR A 233 20.77 6.87 22.87
C THR A 233 21.65 5.87 23.62
N GLY A 234 21.16 4.65 23.88
CA GLY A 234 21.78 3.71 24.81
C GLY A 234 21.44 3.97 26.29
N GLU A 235 20.52 4.88 26.60
CA GLU A 235 20.06 5.11 27.97
C GLU A 235 19.11 3.98 28.46
N THR A 236 19.02 3.82 29.77
CA THR A 236 18.11 2.84 30.40
C THR A 236 16.70 3.37 30.49
N ILE A 237 15.74 2.68 29.87
CA ILE A 237 14.32 2.99 30.02
C ILE A 237 13.75 2.36 31.29
N THR A 238 12.89 3.09 31.99
CA THR A 238 12.23 2.65 33.22
C THR A 238 10.73 2.94 33.17
N CYS A 239 9.94 1.88 33.28
CA CYS A 239 8.47 1.94 33.26
C CYS A 239 7.94 1.09 34.43
N PRO A 240 6.97 1.57 35.24
CA PRO A 240 6.41 0.80 36.35
C PRO A 240 5.92 -0.58 35.93
N GLY A 241 6.35 -1.64 36.64
CA GLY A 241 5.99 -3.03 36.34
C GLY A 241 6.77 -3.68 35.19
N VAL A 242 7.61 -2.92 34.47
CA VAL A 242 8.46 -3.44 33.37
C VAL A 242 9.92 -3.53 33.85
N ALA A 243 10.61 -4.60 33.47
CA ALA A 243 12.04 -4.74 33.76
C ALA A 243 12.87 -3.65 33.06
N THR A 244 13.89 -3.12 33.74
CA THR A 244 14.84 -2.16 33.16
C THR A 244 15.55 -2.78 31.97
N MET A 245 15.59 -2.03 30.86
CA MET A 245 16.27 -2.38 29.62
C MET A 245 16.88 -1.12 28.99
N TYR A 246 17.81 -1.27 28.06
CA TYR A 246 18.26 -0.13 27.25
C TYR A 246 17.23 0.22 26.15
N ASP A 247 17.20 1.47 25.72
CA ASP A 247 16.26 1.93 24.70
C ASP A 247 16.38 1.19 23.35
N TYR A 248 17.57 0.73 22.97
CA TYR A 248 17.79 -0.11 21.79
C TYR A 248 17.16 -1.52 21.90
N GLU A 249 16.85 -2.01 23.11
CA GLU A 249 16.20 -3.33 23.27
C GLU A 249 14.73 -3.35 22.77
N LYS A 250 14.15 -2.16 22.48
CA LYS A 250 12.91 -2.00 21.70
C LYS A 250 13.01 -2.51 20.26
N TYR A 251 14.22 -2.65 19.71
CA TYR A 251 14.50 -3.00 18.31
C TYR A 251 15.33 -4.30 18.24
N PRO A 252 14.76 -5.47 18.66
CA PRO A 252 15.47 -6.76 18.76
C PRO A 252 15.80 -7.41 17.41
N GLN A 253 15.19 -6.93 16.34
CA GLN A 253 15.43 -7.33 14.96
C GLN A 253 15.64 -6.06 14.12
N GLU A 254 16.27 -6.19 12.96
CA GLU A 254 16.30 -5.10 11.98
C GLU A 254 14.89 -4.87 11.40
N LEU A 255 14.27 -3.73 11.73
CA LEU A 255 12.85 -3.47 11.53
C LEU A 255 12.54 -2.66 10.26
N PRO A 256 11.48 -2.99 9.50
CA PRO A 256 10.90 -2.05 8.54
C PRO A 256 10.29 -0.85 9.30
N ILE A 257 10.53 0.36 8.77
CA ILE A 257 10.46 1.65 9.50
C ILE A 257 9.03 2.07 9.92
N VAL A 258 8.00 1.31 9.52
CA VAL A 258 6.57 1.55 9.74
C VAL A 258 6.19 1.82 11.20
N GLY A 259 6.85 1.17 12.16
CA GLY A 259 6.46 1.21 13.58
C GLY A 259 6.56 2.60 14.23
N ASP A 260 7.61 3.37 13.95
CA ASP A 260 7.85 4.63 14.65
C ASP A 260 6.90 5.76 14.21
N MET A 261 6.35 5.72 12.98
CA MET A 261 5.29 6.68 12.58
C MET A 261 4.02 6.53 13.41
N PHE A 262 3.59 5.28 13.68
CA PHE A 262 2.48 5.02 14.59
C PHE A 262 2.79 5.50 16.01
N ILE A 263 4.06 5.42 16.45
CA ILE A 263 4.51 5.95 17.74
C ILE A 263 4.29 7.47 17.83
N HIS A 264 4.63 8.25 16.80
CA HIS A 264 4.37 9.71 16.78
C HIS A 264 2.88 10.07 16.64
N LEU A 265 2.09 9.30 15.87
CA LEU A 265 0.63 9.46 15.81
C LEU A 265 0.00 9.27 17.21
N GLY A 266 0.34 8.18 17.88
CA GLY A 266 -0.13 7.89 19.23
C GLY A 266 0.29 8.96 20.24
N ARG A 267 1.53 9.49 20.18
CA ARG A 267 1.99 10.59 21.06
C ARG A 267 1.09 11.82 20.95
N LYS A 268 0.61 12.14 19.74
CA LYS A 268 -0.28 13.29 19.51
C LYS A 268 -1.70 13.08 20.07
N TYR A 269 -2.26 11.87 19.98
CA TYR A 269 -3.67 11.63 20.29
C TYR A 269 -3.95 10.85 21.57
N ILE A 270 -2.99 10.14 22.16
CA ILE A 270 -3.27 9.29 23.35
C ILE A 270 -3.72 10.10 24.57
N ALA A 271 -3.33 11.37 24.64
CA ALA A 271 -3.72 12.31 25.69
C ALA A 271 -4.94 13.18 25.29
N SER A 272 -5.54 12.97 24.11
CA SER A 272 -6.51 13.90 23.50
C SER A 272 -7.99 13.54 23.71
N GLY A 273 -8.28 12.27 23.98
CA GLY A 273 -9.64 11.77 24.21
C GLY A 273 -10.17 12.08 25.61
N GLN A 274 -11.45 11.76 25.87
CA GLN A 274 -12.08 11.98 27.18
C GLN A 274 -11.79 10.83 28.18
N GLY A 275 -11.13 9.79 27.71
CA GLY A 275 -10.72 8.60 28.45
C GLY A 275 -10.13 7.55 27.50
N MET A 276 -9.71 6.42 28.04
CA MET A 276 -9.16 5.31 27.27
C MET A 276 -9.75 3.98 27.77
N ILE A 277 -10.26 3.17 26.85
CA ILE A 277 -10.53 1.76 27.08
C ILE A 277 -9.26 1.01 26.63
N ILE A 278 -8.63 0.29 27.55
CA ILE A 278 -7.38 -0.43 27.32
C ILE A 278 -7.61 -1.93 27.44
N VAL A 279 -7.21 -2.69 26.42
CA VAL A 279 -7.40 -4.15 26.35
C VAL A 279 -6.34 -4.88 27.18
N SER A 280 -6.21 -4.53 28.47
CA SER A 280 -5.31 -5.18 29.42
C SER A 280 -5.94 -5.21 30.81
N SER A 281 -5.23 -5.77 31.80
CA SER A 281 -5.66 -5.83 33.20
C SER A 281 -4.45 -5.80 34.14
N SER A 282 -4.69 -5.30 35.35
CA SER A 282 -3.76 -5.30 36.47
C SER A 282 -3.18 -6.68 36.81
N SER A 283 -3.85 -7.79 36.47
CA SER A 283 -3.27 -9.14 36.63
C SER A 283 -2.00 -9.33 35.79
N PHE A 284 -1.96 -8.75 34.58
CA PHE A 284 -0.77 -8.76 33.73
C PHE A 284 0.25 -7.68 34.14
N GLU A 285 -0.18 -6.48 34.51
CA GLU A 285 0.73 -5.31 34.62
C GLU A 285 0.21 -4.19 35.58
N ARG A 286 -0.20 -4.56 36.81
CA ARG A 286 -0.76 -3.65 37.82
C ARG A 286 -0.07 -2.30 37.92
N GLU A 287 1.24 -2.29 38.08
CA GLU A 287 2.02 -1.06 38.29
C GLU A 287 1.96 -0.12 37.08
N ALA A 288 1.93 -0.67 35.86
CA ALA A 288 1.76 0.09 34.62
C ALA A 288 0.31 0.59 34.47
N ILE A 289 -0.68 -0.24 34.81
CA ILE A 289 -2.11 0.14 34.80
C ILE A 289 -2.37 1.26 35.80
N ASP A 290 -1.84 1.17 37.02
CA ASP A 290 -2.05 2.19 38.06
C ASP A 290 -1.28 3.48 37.75
N ALA A 291 -0.08 3.39 37.16
CA ALA A 291 0.63 4.56 36.63
C ALA A 291 -0.10 5.22 35.44
N THR A 292 -0.75 4.43 34.58
CA THR A 292 -1.57 4.92 33.45
C THR A 292 -2.86 5.58 33.95
N LYS A 293 -3.59 4.93 34.87
CA LYS A 293 -4.75 5.51 35.57
C LYS A 293 -4.38 6.85 36.23
N LYS A 294 -3.22 6.93 36.91
CA LYS A 294 -2.70 8.16 37.53
C LYS A 294 -2.36 9.26 36.51
N TRP A 295 -1.73 8.89 35.38
CA TRP A 295 -1.40 9.84 34.32
C TRP A 295 -2.67 10.43 33.67
N PHE A 296 -3.61 9.59 33.24
CA PHE A 296 -4.88 10.05 32.67
C PHE A 296 -5.72 10.85 33.69
N SER A 297 -5.72 10.47 34.97
CA SER A 297 -6.37 11.25 36.03
C SER A 297 -5.80 12.68 36.14
N SER A 298 -4.49 12.87 35.89
CA SER A 298 -3.88 14.21 35.86
C SER A 298 -4.27 15.05 34.62
N LEU A 299 -4.82 14.41 33.59
CA LEU A 299 -5.45 15.05 32.42
C LEU A 299 -6.98 15.23 32.59
N GLY A 300 -7.56 14.80 33.72
CA GLY A 300 -9.01 14.80 33.95
C GLY A 300 -9.76 13.66 33.24
N GLN A 301 -9.03 12.64 32.77
CA GLN A 301 -9.51 11.52 31.96
C GLN A 301 -9.55 10.21 32.77
N VAL A 302 -10.35 9.24 32.32
CA VAL A 302 -10.51 7.92 32.99
C VAL A 302 -9.98 6.79 32.10
N VAL A 303 -9.39 5.76 32.73
CA VAL A 303 -8.88 4.55 32.04
C VAL A 303 -9.68 3.34 32.49
N TYR A 304 -10.15 2.55 31.54
CA TYR A 304 -10.97 1.36 31.73
C TYR A 304 -10.23 0.12 31.22
N PRO A 305 -9.55 -0.65 32.09
CA PRO A 305 -8.96 -1.94 31.72
C PRO A 305 -10.05 -2.97 31.41
N VAL A 306 -9.99 -3.63 30.25
CA VAL A 306 -11.00 -4.59 29.77
C VAL A 306 -10.41 -5.90 29.19
N GLY A 307 -9.16 -6.22 29.52
CA GLY A 307 -8.54 -7.50 29.14
C GLY A 307 -8.94 -8.66 30.09
N PRO A 308 -8.98 -9.92 29.61
CA PRO A 308 -8.77 -10.38 28.23
C PRO A 308 -9.96 -10.07 27.32
N SER A 309 -9.73 -9.58 26.09
CA SER A 309 -10.83 -9.47 25.11
C SER A 309 -10.89 -10.74 24.26
N LEU A 310 -11.49 -11.80 24.83
CA LEU A 310 -11.75 -13.08 24.19
C LEU A 310 -13.18 -13.56 24.50
N LEU A 311 -13.77 -14.30 23.57
CA LEU A 311 -15.11 -14.86 23.73
C LEU A 311 -15.03 -16.14 24.57
N PRO A 312 -15.87 -16.32 25.60
CA PRO A 312 -15.91 -17.57 26.35
C PRO A 312 -16.49 -18.69 25.50
N ASP A 313 -15.87 -19.87 25.55
CA ASP A 313 -16.34 -21.05 24.86
C ASP A 313 -17.70 -21.53 25.37
N THR A 314 -18.62 -21.80 24.44
CA THR A 314 -19.73 -22.70 24.72
C THR A 314 -19.28 -24.14 24.50
N PRO A 315 -19.64 -25.08 25.39
CA PRO A 315 -19.41 -26.49 25.13
C PRO A 315 -20.32 -26.93 23.98
N SER A 316 -19.75 -27.06 22.77
CA SER A 316 -20.48 -27.53 21.59
C SER A 316 -20.86 -28.99 21.72
N SER A 317 -22.07 -29.25 22.23
CA SER A 317 -22.69 -30.58 22.26
C SER A 317 -23.18 -31.06 20.88
N ALA A 318 -23.05 -30.23 19.84
CA ALA A 318 -23.26 -30.64 18.45
C ALA A 318 -22.11 -31.53 17.97
N PRO A 319 -22.40 -32.70 17.37
CA PRO A 319 -21.41 -33.47 16.61
C PRO A 319 -20.79 -32.63 15.48
N LEU A 320 -19.62 -33.04 14.99
CA LEU A 320 -18.95 -32.44 13.83
C LEU A 320 -19.84 -32.55 12.58
N THR A 321 -20.62 -31.50 12.30
CA THR A 321 -21.42 -31.40 11.07
C THR A 321 -20.53 -31.08 9.88
N SER A 322 -20.87 -31.65 8.73
CA SER A 322 -19.99 -31.81 7.55
C SER A 322 -19.81 -30.54 6.70
N ALA A 323 -19.56 -29.40 7.34
CA ALA A 323 -19.41 -28.09 6.70
C ALA A 323 -18.24 -27.25 7.26
N ARG A 324 -17.40 -27.81 8.15
CA ARG A 324 -16.17 -27.15 8.61
C ARG A 324 -15.00 -27.54 7.69
N CYS A 325 -14.58 -26.55 6.89
CA CYS A 325 -13.47 -26.53 5.93
C CYS A 325 -12.44 -27.69 6.01
N ASP A 326 -12.21 -28.34 4.87
CA ASP A 326 -11.32 -29.50 4.72
C ASP A 326 -9.88 -29.26 5.21
N ALA A 327 -9.43 -28.01 5.28
CA ALA A 327 -8.11 -27.64 5.80
C ALA A 327 -7.96 -27.79 7.33
N GLN A 328 -9.06 -27.89 8.10
CA GLN A 328 -8.99 -28.07 9.56
C GLN A 328 -8.72 -29.52 9.98
N VAL A 329 -9.16 -30.51 9.19
CA VAL A 329 -9.08 -31.93 9.57
C VAL A 329 -7.63 -32.43 9.69
N PRO A 330 -6.71 -32.19 8.72
CA PRO A 330 -5.38 -32.81 8.75
C PRO A 330 -4.48 -32.36 9.92
N VAL A 331 -4.63 -31.11 10.38
CA VAL A 331 -3.86 -30.60 11.53
C VAL A 331 -4.40 -31.14 12.86
N VAL A 332 -5.71 -31.38 12.97
CA VAL A 332 -6.29 -32.05 14.15
C VAL A 332 -5.87 -33.52 14.18
N GLU A 333 -5.90 -34.23 13.05
CA GLU A 333 -5.38 -35.60 12.95
C GLU A 333 -3.88 -35.69 13.30
N PHE A 334 -3.08 -34.70 12.91
CA PHE A 334 -1.68 -34.59 13.31
C PHE A 334 -1.52 -34.38 14.83
N LEU A 335 -2.30 -33.48 15.44
CA LEU A 335 -2.31 -33.24 16.89
C LEU A 335 -2.69 -34.53 17.67
N ASP A 336 -3.70 -35.25 17.19
CA ASP A 336 -4.15 -36.55 17.69
C ASP A 336 -3.05 -37.62 17.61
N ARG A 337 -2.36 -37.71 16.46
CA ARG A 337 -1.21 -38.59 16.23
C ARG A 337 -0.07 -38.27 17.18
N MET A 338 0.25 -36.98 17.36
CA MET A 338 1.33 -36.55 18.24
C MET A 338 1.01 -36.82 19.71
N GLN A 339 -0.25 -36.68 20.16
CA GLN A 339 -0.62 -37.04 21.53
C GLN A 339 -0.44 -38.54 21.78
N LYS A 340 -0.81 -39.39 20.82
CA LYS A 340 -0.66 -40.85 20.89
C LYS A 340 0.81 -41.31 20.84
N LYS A 341 1.68 -40.58 20.15
CA LYS A 341 3.11 -40.93 19.94
C LYS A 341 4.07 -40.29 20.95
N HIS A 342 3.80 -39.07 21.41
CA HIS A 342 4.70 -38.26 22.26
C HIS A 342 4.08 -37.80 23.59
N GLY A 343 2.79 -38.08 23.85
CA GLY A 343 2.08 -37.68 25.07
C GLY A 343 1.56 -36.24 25.04
N GLU A 344 0.96 -35.82 26.16
CA GLU A 344 0.47 -34.45 26.33
C GLU A 344 1.60 -33.42 26.47
N ARG A 345 1.29 -32.15 26.16
CA ARG A 345 2.22 -31.01 26.27
C ARG A 345 3.57 -31.19 25.54
N SER A 346 3.59 -31.99 24.47
CA SER A 346 4.78 -32.39 23.71
C SER A 346 5.02 -31.60 22.42
N VAL A 347 3.97 -31.08 21.78
CA VAL A 347 4.06 -30.29 20.54
C VAL A 347 4.50 -28.85 20.81
N VAL A 348 5.42 -28.34 20.01
CA VAL A 348 5.69 -26.91 19.87
C VAL A 348 4.88 -26.37 18.71
N TYR A 349 4.06 -25.35 18.96
CA TYR A 349 3.44 -24.53 17.91
C TYR A 349 4.31 -23.30 17.65
N MET A 350 4.50 -22.89 16.39
CA MET A 350 5.28 -21.70 16.03
C MET A 350 4.53 -20.81 15.03
N SER A 351 4.34 -19.53 15.37
CA SER A 351 3.84 -18.52 14.42
C SER A 351 4.16 -17.08 14.83
N PHE A 352 4.45 -16.24 13.84
CA PHE A 352 4.80 -14.81 13.99
C PHE A 352 3.67 -13.85 13.57
N GLY A 353 2.46 -14.37 13.34
CA GLY A 353 1.29 -13.58 12.94
C GLY A 353 1.27 -13.24 11.44
N THR A 354 0.34 -12.37 11.04
CA THR A 354 -0.01 -12.09 9.62
C THR A 354 0.70 -10.86 9.03
N PHE A 355 1.69 -10.30 9.72
CA PHE A 355 2.32 -9.02 9.35
C PHE A 355 3.81 -8.97 9.70
N PHE A 356 4.19 -9.45 10.88
CA PHE A 356 5.61 -9.51 11.26
C PHE A 356 6.29 -10.76 10.65
N TRP A 357 7.59 -10.66 10.41
CA TRP A 357 8.42 -11.78 9.97
C TRP A 357 9.88 -11.60 10.41
N PRO A 358 10.60 -12.64 10.85
CA PRO A 358 12.05 -12.53 11.11
C PRO A 358 12.84 -12.26 9.82
N LYS A 359 13.64 -11.19 9.79
CA LYS A 359 14.36 -10.76 8.56
C LYS A 359 15.45 -11.75 8.10
N ASN A 360 15.99 -12.59 8.99
CA ASN A 360 16.98 -13.61 8.66
C ASN A 360 16.31 -15.01 8.62
N PRO A 361 16.13 -15.64 7.42
CA PRO A 361 15.51 -16.95 7.31
C PRO A 361 16.38 -18.11 7.83
N GLU A 362 17.71 -18.00 7.74
CA GLU A 362 18.65 -19.04 8.19
C GLU A 362 18.47 -19.35 9.68
N LYS A 363 18.23 -18.31 10.49
CA LYS A 363 17.89 -18.46 11.91
C LYS A 363 16.54 -19.17 12.13
N VAL A 364 15.56 -18.97 11.24
CA VAL A 364 14.26 -19.68 11.30
C VAL A 364 14.46 -21.17 10.97
N TRP A 365 15.21 -21.48 9.91
CA TRP A 365 15.56 -22.87 9.58
C TRP A 365 16.37 -23.55 10.68
N ALA A 366 17.32 -22.84 11.29
CA ALA A 366 18.10 -23.37 12.41
C ALA A 366 17.24 -23.74 13.62
N VAL A 367 16.19 -22.97 13.93
CA VAL A 367 15.24 -23.32 14.98
C VAL A 367 14.38 -24.54 14.60
N ILE A 368 13.85 -24.58 13.38
CA ILE A 368 13.02 -25.69 12.88
C ILE A 368 13.82 -27.01 12.88
N GLU A 369 14.99 -27.01 12.25
CA GLU A 369 15.84 -28.19 12.08
C GLU A 369 16.29 -28.75 13.44
N GLU A 370 16.61 -27.90 14.42
CA GLU A 370 17.07 -28.32 15.74
C GLU A 370 15.92 -28.83 16.65
N LEU A 371 14.70 -28.28 16.52
CA LEU A 371 13.51 -28.84 17.16
C LEU A 371 13.23 -30.27 16.65
N LEU A 372 13.34 -30.48 15.34
CA LEU A 372 13.16 -31.81 14.73
C LEU A 372 14.30 -32.77 15.09
N ALA A 373 15.56 -32.31 15.08
CA ALA A 373 16.72 -33.11 15.48
C ALA A 373 16.69 -33.54 16.97
N THR A 374 16.07 -32.74 17.84
CA THR A 374 15.82 -33.09 19.25
C THR A 374 14.55 -33.93 19.46
N GLY A 375 13.92 -34.41 18.39
CA GLY A 375 12.72 -35.25 18.42
C GLY A 375 11.49 -34.53 18.99
N THR A 376 11.43 -33.20 18.85
CA THR A 376 10.36 -32.35 19.40
C THR A 376 9.33 -32.06 18.30
N PRO A 377 8.07 -32.57 18.42
CA PRO A 377 7.06 -32.34 17.39
C PRO A 377 6.74 -30.86 17.18
N LEU A 378 6.55 -30.47 15.92
CA LEU A 378 6.42 -29.06 15.50
C LEU A 378 5.19 -28.85 14.61
N ILE A 379 4.37 -27.86 14.95
CA ILE A 379 3.43 -27.22 14.01
C ILE A 379 3.94 -25.82 13.70
N TRP A 380 4.16 -25.52 12.42
CA TRP A 380 4.61 -24.20 11.97
C TRP A 380 3.56 -23.54 11.09
N ALA A 381 3.15 -22.33 11.45
CA ALA A 381 2.17 -21.55 10.70
C ALA A 381 2.73 -20.21 10.24
N HIS A 382 2.68 -19.97 8.93
CA HIS A 382 3.35 -18.84 8.26
C HIS A 382 2.39 -17.91 7.47
N PRO A 383 1.34 -17.33 8.09
CA PRO A 383 0.35 -16.50 7.39
C PRO A 383 0.85 -15.08 7.05
N SER A 384 2.15 -14.82 7.19
CA SER A 384 2.77 -13.54 6.86
C SER A 384 3.19 -13.55 5.39
N PRO A 385 2.76 -12.58 4.56
CA PRO A 385 3.11 -12.54 3.13
C PRO A 385 4.60 -12.31 2.87
N PHE A 386 5.39 -12.01 3.91
CA PHE A 386 6.84 -11.93 3.87
C PHE A 386 7.56 -13.27 4.08
N CYS A 387 6.81 -14.35 4.39
CA CYS A 387 7.37 -15.70 4.41
C CYS A 387 7.48 -16.26 2.99
N VAL A 388 8.67 -16.73 2.63
CA VAL A 388 8.91 -17.55 1.44
C VAL A 388 9.56 -18.85 1.91
N VAL A 389 8.97 -19.99 1.53
CA VAL A 389 9.42 -21.32 1.94
C VAL A 389 10.10 -22.02 0.75
N PRO A 390 11.42 -22.27 0.78
CA PRO A 390 12.11 -23.02 -0.26
C PRO A 390 11.64 -24.48 -0.36
N GLU A 391 11.75 -25.09 -1.55
CA GLU A 391 11.27 -26.47 -1.79
C GLU A 391 12.03 -27.53 -0.98
N ASP A 392 13.32 -27.32 -0.67
CA ASP A 392 14.07 -28.22 0.23
C ASP A 392 13.57 -28.14 1.67
N LYS A 393 13.09 -26.96 2.09
CA LYS A 393 12.51 -26.73 3.42
C LYS A 393 11.07 -27.23 3.52
N LEU A 394 10.30 -27.26 2.43
CA LEU A 394 9.01 -27.96 2.40
C LEU A 394 9.19 -29.48 2.61
N LYS A 395 10.21 -30.09 2.00
CA LYS A 395 10.51 -31.52 2.16
C LYS A 395 10.82 -31.90 3.61
N LEU A 396 11.47 -31.02 4.38
CA LEU A 396 11.69 -31.21 5.83
C LEU A 396 10.39 -31.41 6.63
N PHE A 397 9.24 -30.93 6.15
CA PHE A 397 7.93 -31.22 6.73
C PHE A 397 7.26 -32.44 6.10
N GLN A 398 7.35 -32.61 4.77
CA GLN A 398 6.73 -33.72 4.04
C GLN A 398 7.33 -35.09 4.41
N ASP A 399 8.66 -35.14 4.62
CA ASP A 399 9.40 -36.35 5.00
C ASP A 399 9.40 -36.60 6.53
N SER A 400 8.75 -35.73 7.32
CA SER A 400 8.81 -35.74 8.79
C SER A 400 7.49 -36.12 9.44
N ASP A 401 7.48 -37.33 9.99
CA ASP A 401 6.43 -37.94 10.79
C ASP A 401 5.92 -37.08 11.98
N ILE A 402 6.73 -36.10 12.42
CA ILE A 402 6.55 -35.25 13.62
C ILE A 402 6.51 -33.75 13.32
N ALA A 403 6.44 -33.35 12.04
CA ALA A 403 6.33 -31.95 11.63
C ALA A 403 5.04 -31.71 10.83
N PHE A 404 4.49 -30.51 10.94
CA PHE A 404 3.35 -30.06 10.15
C PHE A 404 3.53 -28.57 9.80
N GLU A 405 3.46 -28.22 8.53
CA GLU A 405 3.45 -26.82 8.07
C GLU A 405 2.06 -26.46 7.54
N MET A 406 1.66 -25.20 7.70
CA MET A 406 0.48 -24.66 7.03
C MET A 406 0.56 -23.14 6.87
N GLN A 407 0.02 -22.59 5.79
CA GLN A 407 -0.03 -21.14 5.62
C GLN A 407 -0.93 -20.47 6.67
N TRP A 408 -2.12 -21.03 6.98
CA TRP A 408 -3.09 -20.44 7.90
C TRP A 408 -3.49 -21.39 9.02
N ALA A 409 -3.21 -21.00 10.28
CA ALA A 409 -3.50 -21.82 11.45
C ALA A 409 -4.95 -21.69 11.97
N PRO A 410 -5.64 -22.80 12.25
CA PRO A 410 -6.74 -22.83 13.22
C PRO A 410 -6.14 -22.73 14.64
N GLN A 411 -5.68 -21.52 15.00
CA GLN A 411 -4.87 -21.28 16.20
C GLN A 411 -5.63 -21.63 17.50
N LYS A 412 -6.95 -21.50 17.53
CA LYS A 412 -7.79 -21.93 18.65
C LYS A 412 -7.72 -23.45 18.85
N GLU A 413 -7.93 -24.19 17.77
CA GLU A 413 -7.94 -25.64 17.75
C GLU A 413 -6.55 -26.21 18.10
N ILE A 414 -5.48 -25.57 17.64
CA ILE A 414 -4.10 -25.93 18.02
C ILE A 414 -3.82 -25.63 19.51
N LEU A 415 -4.11 -24.41 19.99
CA LEU A 415 -3.79 -24.03 21.37
C LEU A 415 -4.66 -24.75 22.42
N SER A 416 -5.88 -25.15 22.08
CA SER A 416 -6.77 -25.91 22.99
C SER A 416 -6.48 -27.41 23.04
N HIS A 417 -5.66 -27.96 22.13
CA HIS A 417 -5.38 -29.40 22.09
C HIS A 417 -4.41 -29.83 23.21
N PRO A 418 -4.68 -30.88 24.01
CA PRO A 418 -3.84 -31.28 25.16
C PRO A 418 -2.38 -31.64 24.82
N VAL A 419 -2.10 -31.97 23.55
CA VAL A 419 -0.74 -32.20 23.03
C VAL A 419 0.11 -30.94 22.99
N THR A 420 -0.50 -29.76 22.88
CA THR A 420 0.22 -28.50 22.66
C THR A 420 0.93 -28.09 23.93
N GLY A 421 2.26 -28.10 23.87
CA GLY A 421 3.14 -27.85 25.00
C GLY A 421 3.57 -26.40 25.11
N TRP A 422 3.99 -25.80 24.01
CA TRP A 422 4.64 -24.48 23.98
C TRP A 422 4.29 -23.74 22.70
N PHE A 423 4.27 -22.40 22.77
CA PHE A 423 4.05 -21.53 21.62
C PHE A 423 5.27 -20.63 21.37
N ILE A 424 6.05 -20.93 20.33
CA ILE A 424 7.04 -19.98 19.81
C ILE A 424 6.29 -18.86 19.09
N SER A 425 6.39 -17.64 19.60
CA SER A 425 5.70 -16.49 19.03
C SER A 425 6.52 -15.22 19.10
N HIS A 426 6.24 -14.30 18.19
CA HIS A 426 6.66 -12.91 18.31
C HIS A 426 6.22 -12.23 19.61
N GLY A 427 5.16 -12.71 20.29
CA GLY A 427 4.68 -12.13 21.55
C GLY A 427 3.77 -10.91 21.40
N GLY A 428 3.23 -10.68 20.19
CA GLY A 428 2.22 -9.64 19.95
C GLY A 428 0.96 -9.90 20.78
N TRP A 429 0.41 -8.85 21.37
CA TRP A 429 -0.48 -8.94 22.53
C TRP A 429 -1.70 -9.87 22.38
N ASN A 430 -2.36 -9.90 21.21
CA ASN A 430 -3.51 -10.79 20.99
C ASN A 430 -3.13 -12.28 21.06
N SER A 431 -2.01 -12.67 20.48
CA SER A 431 -1.49 -14.05 20.57
C SER A 431 -1.12 -14.40 22.01
N ALA A 432 -0.64 -13.42 22.79
CA ALA A 432 -0.36 -13.61 24.22
C ALA A 432 -1.64 -13.77 25.07
N GLN A 433 -2.72 -13.05 24.75
CA GLN A 433 -4.03 -13.25 25.38
C GLN A 433 -4.60 -14.64 25.07
N GLU A 434 -4.53 -15.11 23.81
CA GLU A 434 -4.99 -16.45 23.41
C GLU A 434 -4.16 -17.56 24.07
N ALA A 435 -2.83 -17.41 24.09
CA ALA A 435 -1.93 -18.30 24.80
C ALA A 435 -2.31 -18.41 26.30
N MET A 436 -2.57 -17.27 26.96
CA MET A 436 -3.02 -17.25 28.36
C MET A 436 -4.39 -17.90 28.55
N TYR A 437 -5.34 -17.71 27.63
CA TYR A 437 -6.68 -18.29 27.69
C TYR A 437 -6.65 -19.83 27.64
N TYR A 438 -5.83 -20.42 26.76
CA TYR A 438 -5.67 -21.88 26.66
C TYR A 438 -4.57 -22.45 27.58
N GLY A 439 -3.87 -21.62 28.36
CA GLY A 439 -2.84 -22.05 29.32
C GLY A 439 -1.52 -22.51 28.69
N ILE A 440 -1.25 -22.15 27.42
CA ILE A 440 -0.04 -22.54 26.68
C ILE A 440 1.08 -21.50 26.90
N PRO A 441 2.17 -21.83 27.62
CA PRO A 441 3.28 -20.90 27.84
C PRO A 441 4.05 -20.61 26.54
N GLN A 442 4.63 -19.41 26.48
CA GLN A 442 5.29 -18.89 25.28
C GLN A 442 6.82 -18.94 25.35
N ILE A 443 7.41 -19.08 24.15
CA ILE A 443 8.81 -18.86 23.84
C ILE A 443 8.85 -17.63 22.93
N TYR A 444 9.35 -16.51 23.44
CA TYR A 444 9.31 -15.22 22.79
C TYR A 444 10.46 -15.04 21.80
N TRP A 445 10.13 -14.67 20.57
CA TRP A 445 11.05 -14.21 19.53
C TRP A 445 10.60 -12.82 19.08
N PRO A 446 10.78 -11.78 19.92
CA PRO A 446 10.23 -10.46 19.63
C PRO A 446 10.88 -9.84 18.37
N ILE A 447 10.07 -9.12 17.59
CA ILE A 447 10.49 -8.44 16.35
C ILE A 447 10.42 -6.92 16.55
N GLY A 448 9.33 -6.38 17.11
CA GLY A 448 9.21 -4.95 17.44
C GLY A 448 7.87 -4.55 18.08
N ALA A 449 7.58 -3.25 18.11
CA ALA A 449 6.36 -2.67 18.71
C ALA A 449 6.16 -3.08 20.19
N ASP A 450 5.04 -3.71 20.55
CA ASP A 450 4.70 -4.15 21.91
C ASP A 450 5.51 -5.37 22.37
N GLN A 451 5.99 -6.17 21.41
CA GLN A 451 6.57 -7.50 21.62
C GLN A 451 7.76 -7.54 22.59
N PRO A 452 8.75 -6.62 22.56
CA PRO A 452 9.90 -6.70 23.46
C PRO A 452 9.51 -6.42 24.92
N LEU A 453 8.52 -5.54 25.15
CA LEU A 453 8.01 -5.23 26.49
C LEU A 453 7.14 -6.37 27.02
N ASN A 454 6.30 -6.98 26.17
CA ASN A 454 5.53 -8.17 26.54
C ASN A 454 6.46 -9.34 26.92
N ALA A 455 7.50 -9.59 26.11
CA ALA A 455 8.51 -10.61 26.37
C ALA A 455 9.31 -10.30 27.66
N ALA A 456 9.72 -9.06 27.88
CA ALA A 456 10.43 -8.65 29.10
C ALA A 456 9.55 -8.81 30.37
N ASN A 457 8.27 -8.43 30.33
CA ASN A 457 7.35 -8.68 31.44
C ASN A 457 7.25 -10.19 31.72
N MET A 458 6.97 -10.99 30.69
CA MET A 458 6.70 -12.41 30.86
C MET A 458 7.93 -13.23 31.26
N THR A 459 9.12 -12.91 30.77
CA THR A 459 10.36 -13.66 31.07
C THR A 459 11.13 -13.09 32.26
N LEU A 460 11.23 -11.77 32.41
CA LEU A 460 12.05 -11.15 33.45
C LEU A 460 11.27 -10.87 34.74
N VAL A 461 10.02 -10.40 34.65
CA VAL A 461 9.20 -10.03 35.82
C VAL A 461 8.35 -11.21 36.30
N LYS A 462 7.59 -11.84 35.40
CA LYS A 462 6.58 -12.87 35.73
C LYS A 462 7.14 -14.30 35.81
N LYS A 463 8.31 -14.56 35.23
CA LYS A 463 8.93 -15.90 35.10
C LYS A 463 7.99 -16.95 34.50
N ALA A 464 7.27 -16.55 33.45
CA ALA A 464 6.16 -17.29 32.82
C ALA A 464 6.39 -17.54 31.31
N GLY A 465 7.62 -17.40 30.82
CA GLY A 465 8.01 -17.79 29.47
C GLY A 465 9.53 -17.77 29.30
N PHE A 466 10.00 -18.20 28.13
CA PHE A 466 11.39 -18.10 27.69
C PHE A 466 11.51 -17.04 26.59
N GLU A 467 12.70 -16.47 26.37
CA GLU A 467 12.98 -15.58 25.21
C GLU A 467 14.20 -16.13 24.48
N LEU A 468 14.09 -16.22 23.15
CA LEU A 468 15.22 -16.54 22.27
C LEU A 468 16.04 -15.27 22.06
N ILE A 469 17.36 -15.36 22.30
CA ILE A 469 18.26 -14.22 22.32
C ILE A 469 19.26 -14.29 21.17
N GLU A 470 19.82 -15.46 20.90
CA GLU A 470 20.74 -15.67 19.76
C GLU A 470 20.04 -15.41 18.42
N VAL A 471 18.69 -15.47 18.39
CA VAL A 471 17.87 -15.15 17.21
C VAL A 471 17.79 -13.65 16.86
N ARG A 472 18.27 -12.75 17.72
CA ARG A 472 18.25 -11.29 17.48
C ARG A 472 19.13 -10.86 16.28
N THR A 473 18.82 -9.73 15.66
CA THR A 473 19.53 -9.22 14.46
C THR A 473 19.59 -7.68 14.43
N GLY A 474 20.37 -7.14 13.48
CA GLY A 474 20.51 -5.71 13.26
C GLY A 474 21.45 -5.01 14.26
N GLU A 475 21.72 -3.74 13.99
CA GLU A 475 22.67 -2.90 14.76
C GLU A 475 22.24 -2.66 16.21
N TYR A 476 20.94 -2.75 16.50
CA TYR A 476 20.36 -2.55 17.83
C TYR A 476 20.10 -3.87 18.57
N GLY A 477 19.54 -4.87 17.88
CA GLY A 477 19.19 -6.17 18.48
C GLY A 477 20.40 -6.98 18.94
N THR A 478 21.58 -6.76 18.35
CA THR A 478 22.84 -7.45 18.69
C THR A 478 23.68 -6.74 19.76
N ARG A 479 23.21 -5.63 20.34
CA ARG A 479 23.91 -4.92 21.43
C ARG A 479 23.74 -5.63 22.79
N LYS A 480 24.66 -5.36 23.73
CA LYS A 480 24.71 -5.99 25.07
C LYS A 480 23.53 -5.56 25.96
N MET A 481 22.42 -6.30 25.88
CA MET A 481 21.21 -6.12 26.70
C MET A 481 21.49 -5.87 28.19
N TYR A 482 20.64 -5.08 28.84
CA TYR A 482 20.73 -4.73 30.26
C TYR A 482 20.74 -5.96 31.18
N ARG A 483 20.01 -7.02 30.82
CA ARG A 483 19.99 -8.29 31.57
C ARG A 483 21.35 -9.01 31.63
N PHE A 484 22.29 -8.63 30.77
CA PHE A 484 23.67 -9.12 30.74
C PHE A 484 24.71 -8.05 31.08
N LYS A 485 24.32 -6.86 31.54
CA LYS A 485 25.24 -5.72 31.74
C LYS A 485 26.50 -6.10 32.55
N ASP A 486 26.32 -6.93 33.59
CA ASP A 486 27.35 -7.41 34.51
C ASP A 486 28.02 -8.73 34.07
N SER A 487 27.57 -9.36 32.97
CA SER A 487 28.13 -10.60 32.43
C SER A 487 29.50 -10.38 31.78
N ASP A 488 30.37 -11.38 31.97
CA ASP A 488 31.67 -11.54 31.29
C ASP A 488 31.47 -11.61 29.76
N PRO A 489 32.35 -10.96 28.95
CA PRO A 489 32.31 -11.02 27.49
C PRO A 489 32.17 -12.42 26.88
N LYS A 490 32.70 -13.47 27.51
CA LYS A 490 32.60 -14.86 27.02
C LYS A 490 31.20 -15.48 27.15
N ASP A 491 30.39 -14.94 28.07
CA ASP A 491 29.05 -15.42 28.42
C ASP A 491 27.95 -14.59 27.72
N LEU A 492 28.33 -13.77 26.72
CA LEU A 492 27.41 -12.98 25.91
C LEU A 492 26.93 -13.77 24.67
N PRO A 493 25.72 -13.49 24.15
CA PRO A 493 25.26 -14.05 22.89
C PRO A 493 26.18 -13.67 21.73
N THR A 494 26.39 -14.60 20.79
CA THR A 494 27.21 -14.37 19.59
C THR A 494 26.38 -14.12 18.34
N PHE A 495 25.06 -14.33 18.42
CA PHE A 495 24.07 -14.12 17.36
C PHE A 495 24.32 -14.88 16.05
N THR A 496 25.12 -15.95 16.09
CA THR A 496 25.42 -16.83 14.95
C THR A 496 24.37 -17.94 14.79
N VAL A 497 24.30 -18.56 13.62
CA VAL A 497 23.38 -19.67 13.33
C VAL A 497 23.66 -20.87 14.26
N GLU A 498 24.93 -21.19 14.49
CA GLU A 498 25.37 -22.27 15.39
C GLU A 498 25.00 -21.99 16.85
N ALA A 499 24.98 -20.71 17.24
CA ALA A 499 24.57 -20.29 18.57
C ALA A 499 23.05 -20.37 18.76
N VAL A 500 22.25 -20.06 17.72
CA VAL A 500 20.80 -20.36 17.71
C VAL A 500 20.55 -21.86 17.86
N ARG A 501 21.30 -22.72 17.15
CA ARG A 501 21.22 -24.18 17.30
C ARG A 501 21.58 -24.65 18.72
N ARG A 502 22.59 -24.04 19.35
CA ARG A 502 22.93 -24.26 20.77
C ARG A 502 21.77 -23.85 21.68
N GLU A 503 21.26 -22.63 21.52
CA GLU A 503 20.15 -22.08 22.32
C GLU A 503 18.92 -22.98 22.27
N ILE A 504 18.57 -23.56 21.11
CA ILE A 504 17.44 -24.48 20.98
C ILE A 504 17.68 -25.84 21.65
N ARG A 505 18.89 -26.43 21.57
CA ARG A 505 19.20 -27.67 22.31
C ARG A 505 19.10 -27.48 23.82
N GLU A 506 19.64 -26.38 24.33
CA GLU A 506 19.57 -26.02 25.74
C GLU A 506 18.12 -25.73 26.15
N LEU A 507 17.37 -24.98 25.34
CA LEU A 507 15.96 -24.69 25.57
C LEU A 507 15.12 -25.97 25.62
N VAL A 508 15.21 -26.86 24.63
CA VAL A 508 14.43 -28.12 24.61
C VAL A 508 14.70 -28.97 25.85
N THR A 509 15.92 -28.93 26.40
CA THR A 509 16.26 -29.57 27.68
C THR A 509 15.51 -28.91 28.84
N LYS A 510 15.49 -27.56 28.91
CA LYS A 510 14.73 -26.79 29.90
C LYS A 510 13.22 -26.99 29.79
N LEU A 511 12.66 -27.04 28.58
CA LEU A 511 11.23 -27.26 28.30
C LEU A 511 10.70 -28.58 28.89
N LYS A 512 11.58 -29.59 28.99
CA LYS A 512 11.32 -30.95 29.49
C LYS A 512 11.71 -31.13 30.98
N GLY A 513 12.38 -30.15 31.59
CA GLY A 513 12.90 -30.20 32.96
C GLY A 513 12.17 -29.29 33.96
N GLU A 514 12.76 -29.15 35.16
CA GLU A 514 12.17 -28.38 36.27
C GLU A 514 11.94 -26.89 35.93
N GLU A 515 12.83 -26.27 35.14
CA GLU A 515 12.69 -24.87 34.71
C GLU A 515 11.41 -24.68 33.86
N GLY A 516 11.14 -25.61 32.93
CA GLY A 516 9.91 -25.63 32.13
C GLY A 516 8.65 -25.87 32.99
N LEU A 517 8.72 -26.74 34.01
CA LEU A 517 7.62 -26.95 34.95
C LEU A 517 7.35 -25.71 35.82
N ALA A 518 8.39 -25.01 36.27
CA ALA A 518 8.26 -23.75 37.00
C ALA A 518 7.63 -22.64 36.14
N VAL A 519 8.10 -22.49 34.89
CA VAL A 519 7.54 -21.55 33.91
C VAL A 519 6.07 -21.84 33.62
N ARG A 520 5.69 -23.11 33.44
CA ARG A 520 4.28 -23.53 33.31
C ARG A 520 3.43 -23.10 34.51
N LYS A 521 3.88 -23.39 35.73
CA LYS A 521 3.15 -23.05 36.96
C LYS A 521 2.96 -21.54 37.15
N SER A 522 3.95 -20.73 36.76
CA SER A 522 3.84 -19.26 36.73
C SER A 522 2.82 -18.79 35.70
N PHE A 523 2.84 -19.38 34.49
CA PHE A 523 1.90 -19.06 33.41
C PHE A 523 0.46 -19.44 33.78
N GLU A 524 0.23 -20.69 34.23
CA GLU A 524 -1.07 -21.21 34.70
C GLU A 524 -1.66 -20.40 35.88
N LYS A 525 -0.82 -19.70 36.67
CA LYS A 525 -1.28 -18.72 37.65
C LYS A 525 -1.81 -17.46 36.98
N ILE A 526 -1.00 -16.84 36.11
CA ILE A 526 -1.32 -15.55 35.46
C ILE A 526 -2.52 -15.70 34.52
N SER A 527 -2.63 -16.82 33.79
CA SER A 527 -3.81 -17.19 33.01
C SER A 527 -5.10 -17.06 33.82
N ARG A 528 -5.16 -17.69 35.01
CA ARG A 528 -6.36 -17.66 35.86
C ARG A 528 -6.63 -16.27 36.43
N GLU A 529 -5.59 -15.57 36.88
CA GLU A 529 -5.71 -14.20 37.42
C GLU A 529 -6.16 -13.21 36.33
N PHE A 530 -5.74 -13.39 35.08
CA PHE A 530 -6.15 -12.57 33.94
C PHE A 530 -7.58 -12.89 33.49
N LEU A 531 -7.92 -14.16 33.29
CA LEU A 531 -9.28 -14.61 32.93
C LEU A 531 -10.33 -14.18 33.97
N SER A 532 -9.96 -14.11 35.26
CA SER A 532 -10.87 -13.69 36.32
C SER A 532 -11.37 -12.25 36.21
N GLY A 533 -10.77 -11.41 35.36
CA GLY A 533 -11.19 -10.02 35.13
C GLY A 533 -12.65 -9.85 34.67
N TRP A 534 -13.25 -10.87 34.06
CA TRP A 534 -14.66 -10.86 33.61
C TRP A 534 -15.65 -11.53 34.58
N ASN A 535 -15.18 -12.07 35.70
CA ASN A 535 -16.06 -12.60 36.74
C ASN A 535 -16.85 -11.46 37.42
N GLU A 536 -17.84 -11.82 38.23
CA GLU A 536 -18.48 -10.87 39.14
C GLU A 536 -17.43 -10.28 40.11
N GLY A 537 -17.38 -8.94 40.22
CA GLY A 537 -16.32 -8.21 40.93
C GLY A 537 -14.95 -8.17 40.22
N GLY A 538 -14.85 -8.63 38.97
CA GLY A 538 -13.61 -8.58 38.18
C GLY A 538 -13.33 -7.21 37.55
N GLU A 539 -12.06 -6.82 37.44
CA GLU A 539 -11.64 -5.47 36.97
C GLU A 539 -12.23 -5.10 35.60
N ALA A 540 -12.28 -6.03 34.64
CA ALA A 540 -12.82 -5.77 33.30
C ALA A 540 -14.35 -5.61 33.32
N ARG A 541 -15.03 -6.44 34.12
CA ARG A 541 -16.47 -6.35 34.36
C ARG A 541 -16.85 -5.01 34.98
N GLU A 542 -16.18 -4.62 36.07
CA GLU A 542 -16.42 -3.35 36.77
C GLU A 542 -16.07 -2.13 35.91
N SER A 543 -14.98 -2.19 35.14
CA SER A 543 -14.57 -1.11 34.24
C SER A 543 -15.57 -0.91 33.11
N MET A 544 -16.03 -1.99 32.48
CA MET A 544 -17.10 -1.94 31.47
C MET A 544 -18.40 -1.38 32.06
N ASP A 545 -18.86 -1.89 33.20
CA ASP A 545 -20.09 -1.41 33.81
C ASP A 545 -19.99 0.04 34.30
N THR A 546 -18.79 0.51 34.69
CA THR A 546 -18.54 1.92 35.03
C THR A 546 -18.58 2.81 33.79
N PHE A 547 -17.90 2.43 32.70
CA PHE A 547 -17.99 3.09 31.39
C PHE A 547 -19.46 3.23 30.94
N LEU A 548 -20.22 2.14 30.98
CA LEU A 548 -21.65 2.10 30.60
C LEU A 548 -22.59 2.78 31.62
N LYS A 549 -22.15 3.05 32.86
CA LYS A 549 -22.89 3.84 33.87
C LYS A 549 -22.58 5.33 33.80
N SER A 550 -21.46 5.73 33.20
CA SER A 550 -21.08 7.13 33.11
C SER A 550 -22.20 7.93 32.41
N LYS A 551 -22.69 8.98 33.09
CA LYS A 551 -23.53 9.97 32.41
C LYS A 551 -22.66 10.69 31.40
N SER A 552 -23.08 10.69 30.13
CA SER A 552 -22.70 11.76 29.20
C SER A 552 -22.96 13.08 29.91
N ARG A 553 -21.90 13.85 30.21
CA ARG A 553 -22.06 15.14 30.89
C ARG A 553 -22.87 16.06 29.98
N ASP A 554 -24.04 16.47 30.45
CA ASP A 554 -24.92 17.36 29.70
C ASP A 554 -24.15 18.62 29.30
N ALA A 555 -24.09 18.89 27.99
CA ALA A 555 -23.33 19.99 27.41
C ALA A 555 -24.03 21.34 27.67
N SER A 556 -24.03 21.76 28.92
CA SER A 556 -24.41 23.13 29.31
C SER A 556 -23.39 24.10 28.69
N PRO A 557 -23.84 25.21 28.05
CA PRO A 557 -22.94 26.11 27.36
C PRO A 557 -22.01 26.82 28.37
N VAL A 558 -20.71 26.79 28.11
CA VAL A 558 -19.75 27.68 28.77
C VAL A 558 -19.82 29.04 28.07
N ASP A 559 -20.01 30.12 28.83
CA ASP A 559 -20.25 31.46 28.30
C ASP A 559 -19.22 31.90 27.25
N GLY A 560 -19.72 32.38 26.11
CA GLY A 560 -18.92 32.74 24.95
C GLY A 560 -18.19 34.07 25.10
N ASN A 561 -17.09 34.12 25.86
CA ASN A 561 -16.18 35.28 25.82
C ASN A 561 -14.74 35.03 26.34
N ASN A 562 -14.00 34.04 25.79
CA ASN A 562 -12.53 34.02 25.86
C ASN A 562 -11.86 33.04 24.85
N PRO A 563 -11.46 33.49 23.64
CA PRO A 563 -10.57 32.70 22.78
C PRO A 563 -9.12 32.82 23.29
N ARG A 564 -8.69 31.90 24.16
CA ARG A 564 -7.27 31.80 24.56
C ARG A 564 -6.53 30.85 23.60
N PRO A 565 -5.53 31.32 22.85
CA PRO A 565 -4.74 30.44 22.00
C PRO A 565 -3.88 29.48 22.84
N PHE A 566 -3.62 28.28 22.31
CA PHE A 566 -2.61 27.37 22.84
C PHE A 566 -1.21 27.94 22.57
N GLN A 567 -0.73 28.80 23.48
CA GLN A 567 0.67 29.16 23.58
C GLN A 567 1.33 28.44 24.76
N ASN A 568 2.57 28.02 24.53
CA ASN A 568 3.51 27.33 25.43
C ASN A 568 3.23 27.49 26.94
N ARG A 569 3.09 26.35 27.63
CA ARG A 569 3.25 26.26 29.09
C ARG A 569 4.35 25.23 29.43
N PRO A 570 5.09 25.42 30.55
CA PRO A 570 6.44 24.89 30.64
C PRO A 570 6.50 23.39 30.95
N ALA A 571 7.55 22.73 30.46
CA ALA A 571 7.91 21.38 30.87
C ALA A 571 8.34 21.37 32.35
N LEU A 572 7.72 20.50 33.15
CA LEU A 572 8.07 20.25 34.54
C LEU A 572 9.25 19.26 34.63
N LEU A 573 10.43 19.71 34.21
CA LEU A 573 11.68 18.96 34.38
C LEU A 573 12.27 19.19 35.77
N MET A 574 12.55 18.11 36.50
CA MET A 574 13.46 18.17 37.64
C MET A 574 14.90 18.38 37.17
N SER A 575 15.69 19.06 37.99
CA SER A 575 16.98 19.63 37.61
C SER A 575 18.08 18.60 37.35
N ASN A 576 18.93 18.89 36.35
CA ASN A 576 20.36 19.05 36.62
C ASN A 576 21.01 20.04 35.64
N SER A 577 22.24 20.48 35.92
CA SER A 577 22.75 21.79 35.47
C SER A 577 23.97 21.73 34.53
N ARG A 578 24.06 22.70 33.59
CA ARG A 578 25.14 23.72 33.52
C ARG A 578 25.04 24.68 32.31
N THR A 579 24.89 25.96 32.63
CA THR A 579 25.37 27.19 31.93
C THR A 579 26.14 27.10 30.60
N HIS A 580 25.70 27.84 29.57
CA HIS A 580 26.22 29.15 29.05
C HIS A 580 25.21 29.69 28.00
N GLY A 581 24.84 30.99 27.96
CA GLY A 581 25.52 32.08 27.21
C GLY A 581 25.34 31.92 25.69
N THR A 582 24.55 32.71 24.94
CA THR A 582 24.63 34.19 24.76
C THR A 582 23.34 34.76 24.11
N ARG A 583 23.09 36.09 24.17
CA ARG A 583 21.94 36.80 23.54
C ARG A 583 22.24 37.33 22.12
N ILE A 584 21.23 37.40 21.25
CA ILE A 584 21.05 38.44 20.20
C ILE A 584 19.54 38.80 20.11
N ASN A 585 19.20 40.06 19.79
CA ASN A 585 17.84 40.60 19.62
C ASN A 585 17.53 40.98 18.14
N ASN A 586 16.24 41.18 17.81
CA ASN A 586 15.63 42.18 16.87
C ASN A 586 14.46 41.56 16.06
N THR A 587 13.17 41.85 16.32
CA THR A 587 12.28 43.01 16.00
C THR A 587 11.58 43.01 14.63
N MET A 588 10.23 42.97 14.66
CA MET A 588 9.25 43.79 13.88
C MET A 588 9.10 43.53 12.34
N GLU A 589 7.97 43.77 11.65
CA GLU A 589 6.57 44.10 12.01
C GLU A 589 5.54 43.93 10.84
N HIS A 590 4.23 43.82 11.18
CA HIS A 590 3.02 44.09 10.34
C HIS A 590 2.81 43.25 9.04
N ILE A 591 1.61 43.07 8.46
CA ILE A 591 0.45 43.96 8.15
C ILE A 591 -0.94 43.24 8.32
N ARG A 592 -2.05 43.99 8.41
CA ARG A 592 -3.48 43.53 8.35
C ARG A 592 -4.14 44.05 7.03
N SER A 593 -5.31 43.67 6.49
CA SER A 593 -6.62 43.27 7.07
C SER A 593 -7.70 42.94 5.98
N GLN A 594 -8.74 42.15 6.34
CA GLN A 594 -10.18 42.24 5.88
C GLN A 594 -10.60 41.89 4.42
N SER A 595 -11.85 41.47 4.06
CA SER A 595 -12.95 40.67 4.75
C SER A 595 -14.26 40.51 3.90
N ILE A 596 -15.07 39.44 4.12
CA ILE A 596 -16.57 39.32 3.90
C ILE A 596 -17.04 39.14 2.41
N VAL A 597 -18.07 38.35 1.94
CA VAL A 597 -19.48 37.97 2.35
C VAL A 597 -19.88 36.48 2.02
N ASN A 598 -21.03 36.00 2.57
CA ASN A 598 -21.76 34.70 2.46
C ASN A 598 -22.55 34.48 1.11
N ALA A 599 -23.46 33.48 0.82
CA ALA A 599 -24.20 32.42 1.58
C ALA A 599 -24.92 31.31 0.71
N ILE A 600 -24.94 30.04 1.21
CA ILE A 600 -26.02 29.01 1.35
C ILE A 600 -27.06 28.66 0.21
N TRP A 601 -27.19 27.36 -0.18
CA TRP A 601 -28.40 26.46 -0.10
C TRP A 601 -28.21 25.05 -0.73
N HIS A 602 -29.17 24.11 -0.57
CA HIS A 602 -29.05 22.63 -0.72
C HIS A 602 -30.09 22.01 -1.70
N GLN A 603 -30.15 20.73 -2.11
CA GLN A 603 -29.41 19.46 -1.80
C GLN A 603 -29.23 18.61 -3.13
N THR A 604 -29.43 17.30 -3.39
CA THR A 604 -29.99 16.05 -2.76
C THR A 604 -29.38 14.76 -3.39
N LEU A 605 -29.20 13.68 -2.60
CA LEU A 605 -29.27 12.21 -2.89
C LEU A 605 -28.55 11.51 -4.10
N PRO A 606 -27.68 10.49 -3.84
CA PRO A 606 -27.17 9.50 -4.81
C PRO A 606 -27.77 8.06 -4.65
N ARG A 607 -27.18 7.04 -5.33
CA ARG A 607 -27.67 5.64 -5.49
C ARG A 607 -26.71 4.55 -4.97
N PRO A 608 -27.10 3.26 -4.90
CA PRO A 608 -26.33 2.18 -4.25
C PRO A 608 -25.38 1.37 -5.17
N SER A 609 -24.34 0.80 -4.55
CA SER A 609 -23.29 -0.07 -5.13
C SER A 609 -23.46 -1.60 -4.87
N ILE A 610 -22.67 -2.41 -5.61
CA ILE A 610 -22.43 -3.87 -5.47
C ILE A 610 -20.92 -4.12 -5.70
N ILE A 611 -20.32 -5.13 -5.05
CA ILE A 611 -18.86 -5.44 -5.11
C ILE A 611 -18.60 -6.95 -5.34
N VAL A 612 -17.54 -7.28 -6.08
CA VAL A 612 -16.82 -8.58 -6.06
C VAL A 612 -15.30 -8.33 -6.09
N VAL A 613 -14.52 -9.25 -5.51
CA VAL A 613 -13.08 -9.14 -5.22
C VAL A 613 -12.21 -9.87 -6.26
N LEU A 614 -10.98 -9.39 -6.49
CA LEU A 614 -9.85 -10.22 -6.96
C LEU A 614 -8.51 -9.74 -6.36
N ALA A 615 -7.52 -10.64 -6.31
CA ALA A 615 -6.17 -10.41 -5.78
C ALA A 615 -5.10 -11.09 -6.66
N VAL A 616 -3.85 -10.62 -6.63
CA VAL A 616 -2.75 -11.11 -7.48
C VAL A 616 -1.47 -11.31 -6.67
N SER A 617 -0.77 -12.42 -6.92
CA SER A 617 0.51 -12.81 -6.31
C SER A 617 1.68 -12.68 -7.30
N TRP A 618 2.89 -12.40 -6.80
CA TRP A 618 4.13 -12.45 -7.59
C TRP A 618 4.88 -13.77 -7.36
N ASN A 619 5.45 -14.37 -8.41
CA ASN A 619 6.39 -15.50 -8.26
C ASN A 619 7.31 -15.62 -9.49
N SER A 620 8.63 -15.61 -9.31
CA SER A 620 9.67 -16.03 -10.30
C SER A 620 11.09 -15.78 -9.78
N PHE A 621 11.84 -16.82 -9.42
CA PHE A 621 13.21 -17.08 -9.93
C PHE A 621 13.75 -18.43 -9.41
N GLU A 622 13.81 -19.45 -10.27
CA GLU A 622 15.07 -20.11 -10.68
C GLU A 622 14.81 -21.08 -11.85
N SER A 623 15.81 -21.86 -12.30
CA SER A 623 15.86 -22.30 -13.71
C SER A 623 16.58 -23.64 -13.99
N ARG A 624 16.26 -24.19 -15.19
CA ARG A 624 16.95 -25.28 -15.94
C ARG A 624 16.73 -26.72 -15.43
N GLY A 625 16.23 -27.59 -16.31
CA GLY A 625 16.24 -29.04 -16.08
C GLY A 625 15.57 -29.83 -17.20
N PHE A 626 16.28 -30.82 -17.77
CA PHE A 626 15.83 -31.77 -18.78
C PHE A 626 14.51 -32.49 -18.44
N GLY A 627 13.75 -32.91 -19.46
CA GLY A 627 12.62 -33.83 -19.31
C GLY A 627 12.73 -35.06 -20.21
N PHE A 628 12.07 -36.18 -19.84
CA PHE A 628 11.82 -37.31 -20.75
C PHE A 628 10.69 -38.25 -20.27
N ILE A 629 9.76 -38.58 -21.17
CA ILE A 629 8.99 -39.84 -21.34
C ILE A 629 8.03 -40.40 -20.25
N SER A 630 6.85 -40.80 -20.77
CA SER A 630 5.83 -41.76 -20.28
C SER A 630 4.89 -41.36 -19.12
N ARG A 631 3.56 -41.59 -19.12
CA ARG A 631 2.58 -42.43 -19.88
C ARG A 631 2.16 -43.74 -19.20
N ILE A 632 1.02 -43.67 -18.49
CA ILE A 632 -0.08 -44.64 -18.25
C ILE A 632 -1.19 -43.74 -17.65
N GLY A 633 -2.45 -43.71 -18.06
CA GLY A 633 -3.37 -44.81 -18.38
C GLY A 633 -4.29 -45.01 -17.15
N GLY A 634 -5.62 -44.89 -17.21
CA GLY A 634 -6.50 -44.61 -18.35
C GLY A 634 -7.80 -45.40 -18.21
N PHE A 635 -8.83 -44.79 -17.60
CA PHE A 635 -10.19 -45.35 -17.55
C PHE A 635 -11.18 -44.29 -18.00
N GLY A 636 -11.95 -44.60 -19.05
CA GLY A 636 -12.93 -43.68 -19.62
C GLY A 636 -14.34 -44.24 -19.50
N ILE A 637 -15.29 -43.39 -19.13
CA ILE A 637 -16.72 -43.63 -19.30
C ILE A 637 -17.22 -42.65 -20.35
N ARG A 638 -17.75 -43.18 -21.47
CA ARG A 638 -18.47 -42.37 -22.47
C ARG A 638 -19.92 -42.21 -22.02
N SER A 639 -20.34 -41.00 -21.70
CA SER A 639 -21.74 -40.59 -21.82
C SER A 639 -21.94 -39.82 -23.13
N THR A 640 -23.06 -40.05 -23.80
CA THR A 640 -23.39 -39.46 -25.12
C THR A 640 -23.50 -37.94 -25.07
N ALA A 641 -23.00 -37.27 -26.11
CA ALA A 641 -23.15 -35.83 -26.27
C ALA A 641 -24.61 -35.44 -26.55
N GLY A 642 -25.26 -34.80 -25.57
CA GLY A 642 -26.44 -33.96 -25.81
C GLY A 642 -25.99 -32.50 -25.84
N SER A 643 -26.14 -31.83 -26.98
CA SER A 643 -25.59 -30.48 -27.20
C SER A 643 -26.45 -29.38 -26.59
N THR A 644 -26.44 -29.24 -25.26
CA THR A 644 -26.74 -27.95 -24.63
C THR A 644 -25.49 -27.09 -24.69
N MET A 645 -25.47 -26.08 -25.56
CA MET A 645 -24.50 -24.99 -25.41
C MET A 645 -24.77 -24.33 -24.06
N SER A 646 -23.82 -24.41 -23.13
CA SER A 646 -23.79 -23.48 -22.01
C SER A 646 -23.43 -22.11 -22.58
N THR A 647 -24.44 -21.34 -22.97
CA THR A 647 -24.28 -19.92 -23.26
C THR A 647 -23.89 -19.24 -21.95
N SER A 648 -22.59 -19.08 -21.73
CA SER A 648 -22.08 -18.08 -20.79
C SER A 648 -22.77 -16.76 -21.10
N ALA A 649 -23.18 -16.03 -20.07
CA ALA A 649 -23.62 -14.65 -20.26
C ALA A 649 -22.47 -13.91 -20.96
N PRO A 650 -22.73 -13.14 -22.05
CA PRO A 650 -21.67 -12.56 -22.85
C PRO A 650 -20.78 -11.69 -21.97
N GLY A 651 -19.48 -11.96 -22.01
CA GLY A 651 -18.47 -11.22 -21.25
C GLY A 651 -18.62 -9.72 -21.49
N LYS A 652 -18.55 -8.94 -20.42
CA LYS A 652 -18.88 -7.52 -20.45
C LYS A 652 -17.95 -6.78 -21.42
N ARG A 653 -18.53 -5.89 -22.23
CA ARG A 653 -17.85 -5.24 -23.35
C ARG A 653 -17.23 -3.91 -22.93
N VAL A 654 -15.97 -3.70 -23.29
CA VAL A 654 -15.25 -2.42 -23.12
C VAL A 654 -14.69 -1.97 -24.46
N ILE A 655 -14.80 -0.68 -24.74
CA ILE A 655 -14.48 -0.05 -26.02
C ILE A 655 -13.23 0.81 -25.86
N VAL A 656 -12.22 0.59 -26.69
CA VAL A 656 -10.94 1.31 -26.68
C VAL A 656 -10.81 2.15 -27.94
N ILE A 657 -10.65 3.47 -27.80
CA ILE A 657 -10.56 4.41 -28.92
C ILE A 657 -9.10 4.78 -29.20
N GLY A 658 -8.52 4.21 -30.25
CA GLY A 658 -7.16 4.46 -30.73
C GLY A 658 -6.21 3.29 -30.49
N GLY A 659 -5.60 2.77 -31.55
CA GLY A 659 -4.64 1.66 -31.54
C GLY A 659 -3.19 2.08 -31.33
N GLY A 660 -2.95 3.18 -30.61
CA GLY A 660 -1.62 3.51 -30.09
C GLY A 660 -1.20 2.56 -28.97
N LEU A 661 0.02 2.73 -28.44
CA LEU A 661 0.53 1.87 -27.35
C LEU A 661 -0.38 1.90 -26.10
N ALA A 662 -1.03 3.04 -25.82
CA ALA A 662 -1.95 3.16 -24.70
C ALA A 662 -3.19 2.29 -24.85
N GLY A 663 -3.87 2.37 -26.01
CA GLY A 663 -5.05 1.55 -26.29
C GLY A 663 -4.71 0.07 -26.40
N ALA A 664 -3.56 -0.28 -26.99
CA ALA A 664 -3.09 -1.67 -27.01
C ALA A 664 -2.79 -2.21 -25.59
N SER A 665 -2.25 -1.38 -24.69
CA SER A 665 -1.98 -1.76 -23.29
C SER A 665 -3.27 -1.91 -22.47
N ALA A 666 -4.23 -1.02 -22.67
CA ALA A 666 -5.57 -1.13 -22.07
C ALA A 666 -6.28 -2.39 -22.57
N ALA A 667 -6.28 -2.65 -23.88
CA ALA A 667 -6.91 -3.82 -24.48
C ALA A 667 -6.34 -5.14 -23.95
N HIS A 668 -5.01 -5.26 -23.82
CA HIS A 668 -4.41 -6.45 -23.20
C HIS A 668 -4.77 -6.59 -21.73
N THR A 669 -4.77 -5.49 -20.96
CA THR A 669 -5.13 -5.57 -19.53
C THR A 669 -6.60 -5.94 -19.32
N LEU A 670 -7.50 -5.46 -20.19
CA LEU A 670 -8.91 -5.85 -20.22
C LEU A 670 -9.08 -7.36 -20.52
N LEU A 671 -8.31 -7.89 -21.48
CA LEU A 671 -8.29 -9.31 -21.82
C LEU A 671 -7.69 -10.18 -20.70
N GLU A 672 -6.64 -9.69 -20.02
CA GLU A 672 -6.05 -10.32 -18.82
C GLU A 672 -7.08 -10.43 -17.67
N HIS A 673 -8.04 -9.49 -17.59
CA HIS A 673 -9.17 -9.50 -16.66
C HIS A 673 -10.44 -10.15 -17.23
N GLY A 674 -10.37 -10.83 -18.38
CA GLY A 674 -11.49 -11.59 -18.97
C GLY A 674 -12.60 -10.74 -19.62
N SER A 675 -12.38 -9.44 -19.83
CA SER A 675 -13.34 -8.56 -20.52
C SER A 675 -13.35 -8.81 -22.03
N ALA A 676 -14.48 -8.57 -22.69
CA ALA A 676 -14.57 -8.57 -24.15
C ALA A 676 -14.20 -7.17 -24.69
N VAL A 677 -13.28 -7.08 -25.63
CA VAL A 677 -12.71 -5.78 -26.08
C VAL A 677 -13.06 -5.48 -27.53
N ILE A 678 -13.47 -4.23 -27.80
CA ILE A 678 -13.48 -3.67 -29.15
C ILE A 678 -12.52 -2.47 -29.19
N LEU A 679 -11.46 -2.59 -29.99
CA LEU A 679 -10.54 -1.49 -30.29
C LEU A 679 -10.90 -0.87 -31.64
N LEU A 680 -11.19 0.44 -31.64
CA LEU A 680 -11.53 1.24 -32.82
C LEU A 680 -10.38 2.21 -33.16
N ASP A 681 -9.88 2.19 -34.40
CA ASP A 681 -8.90 3.18 -34.88
C ASP A 681 -9.31 3.79 -36.23
N LYS A 682 -9.23 5.11 -36.33
CA LYS A 682 -9.61 5.91 -37.51
C LYS A 682 -8.67 5.72 -38.71
N LYS A 683 -7.50 5.10 -38.55
CA LYS A 683 -6.50 4.88 -39.63
C LYS A 683 -6.54 3.41 -40.13
N PRO A 684 -6.02 3.15 -41.35
CA PRO A 684 -5.90 1.78 -41.88
C PRO A 684 -4.80 0.95 -41.20
N SER A 685 -3.93 1.58 -40.40
CA SER A 685 -2.85 0.94 -39.65
C SER A 685 -2.80 1.46 -38.22
N LEU A 686 -2.56 0.56 -37.27
CA LEU A 686 -2.45 0.87 -35.85
C LEU A 686 -1.04 1.40 -35.49
N GLY A 687 -0.87 1.82 -34.24
CA GLY A 687 0.42 2.19 -33.64
C GLY A 687 0.66 3.69 -33.50
N GLY A 688 -0.10 4.53 -34.22
CA GLY A 688 -0.13 5.99 -34.09
C GLY A 688 1.26 6.65 -34.10
N ASN A 689 1.51 7.52 -33.12
CA ASN A 689 2.85 8.07 -32.85
C ASN A 689 3.78 7.07 -32.13
N SER A 690 3.24 6.10 -31.38
CA SER A 690 4.02 5.19 -30.52
C SER A 690 5.03 4.36 -31.30
N VAL A 691 4.66 3.85 -32.48
CA VAL A 691 5.58 3.11 -33.38
C VAL A 691 6.76 3.94 -33.90
N LYS A 692 6.70 5.27 -33.82
CA LYS A 692 7.79 6.17 -34.24
C LYS A 692 8.84 6.43 -33.16
N ALA A 693 8.57 6.06 -31.90
CA ALA A 693 9.43 6.43 -30.78
C ALA A 693 10.79 5.72 -30.85
N SER A 694 11.86 6.49 -30.93
CA SER A 694 13.19 6.02 -31.33
C SER A 694 14.19 5.82 -30.19
N SER A 695 14.05 6.53 -29.07
CA SER A 695 15.06 6.50 -27.99
C SER A 695 14.90 5.34 -27.00
N GLY A 696 13.67 5.01 -26.59
CA GLY A 696 13.38 3.97 -25.60
C GLY A 696 12.25 4.34 -24.62
N ILE A 697 12.06 3.52 -23.59
CA ILE A 697 11.04 3.63 -22.54
C ILE A 697 11.68 3.77 -21.16
N ASN A 698 11.19 4.68 -20.31
CA ASN A 698 11.79 4.88 -18.98
C ASN A 698 11.35 3.83 -17.96
N GLY A 699 12.24 3.45 -17.04
CA GLY A 699 11.91 2.69 -15.84
C GLY A 699 13.02 2.75 -14.80
N ALA A 700 12.67 2.82 -13.51
CA ALA A 700 13.61 2.97 -12.40
C ALA A 700 13.61 1.76 -11.46
N GLY A 701 14.76 1.38 -10.92
CA GLY A 701 14.95 0.22 -10.05
C GLY A 701 14.85 -1.15 -10.76
N THR A 702 14.98 -1.16 -12.09
CA THR A 702 14.70 -2.35 -12.93
C THR A 702 15.76 -3.44 -12.80
N GLU A 703 15.40 -4.67 -13.21
CA GLU A 703 16.36 -5.77 -13.34
C GLU A 703 17.47 -5.45 -14.36
N THR A 704 17.14 -4.80 -15.48
CA THR A 704 18.15 -4.38 -16.47
C THR A 704 19.14 -3.37 -15.88
N GLN A 705 18.67 -2.39 -15.10
CA GLN A 705 19.54 -1.43 -14.41
C GLN A 705 20.48 -2.14 -13.43
N LYS A 706 19.94 -3.01 -12.57
CA LYS A 706 20.72 -3.84 -11.64
C LYS A 706 21.78 -4.70 -12.37
N ALA A 707 21.42 -5.31 -13.49
CA ALA A 707 22.34 -6.10 -14.33
C ALA A 707 23.46 -5.27 -14.99
N HIS A 708 23.33 -3.94 -15.06
CA HIS A 708 24.35 -3.01 -15.53
C HIS A 708 25.07 -2.27 -14.39
N GLY A 709 24.81 -2.62 -13.11
CA GLY A 709 25.35 -1.90 -11.96
C GLY A 709 24.81 -0.47 -11.81
N ILE A 710 23.65 -0.17 -12.38
CA ILE A 710 23.00 1.14 -12.30
C ILE A 710 22.07 1.17 -11.09
N GLU A 711 22.45 1.93 -10.07
CA GLU A 711 21.58 2.26 -8.94
C GLU A 711 20.64 3.42 -9.35
N ASP A 712 19.33 3.15 -9.37
CA ASP A 712 18.27 4.12 -9.66
C ASP A 712 17.05 3.82 -8.77
N SER A 713 16.21 4.82 -8.51
CA SER A 713 15.07 4.70 -7.61
C SER A 713 13.82 5.46 -8.10
N VAL A 714 12.66 5.09 -7.57
CA VAL A 714 11.38 5.75 -7.87
C VAL A 714 11.43 7.21 -7.39
N GLU A 715 12.10 7.50 -6.28
CA GLU A 715 12.27 8.84 -5.72
C GLU A 715 13.16 9.70 -6.63
N ALA A 716 14.27 9.15 -7.13
CA ALA A 716 15.16 9.85 -8.07
C ALA A 716 14.44 10.18 -9.39
N PHE A 717 13.70 9.22 -9.96
CA PHE A 717 12.92 9.44 -11.17
C PHE A 717 11.72 10.38 -10.95
N THR A 718 11.08 10.33 -9.78
CA THR A 718 10.02 11.27 -9.37
C THR A 718 10.58 12.68 -9.25
N LYS A 719 11.74 12.86 -8.61
CA LYS A 719 12.41 14.17 -8.48
C LYS A 719 12.74 14.78 -9.84
N ASP A 720 13.35 14.00 -10.75
CA ASP A 720 13.65 14.46 -12.11
C ASP A 720 12.37 14.86 -12.86
N THR A 721 11.31 14.05 -12.74
CA THR A 721 10.03 14.29 -13.43
C THR A 721 9.32 15.53 -12.88
N THR A 722 9.29 15.73 -11.57
CA THR A 722 8.77 16.94 -10.92
C THR A 722 9.55 18.18 -11.32
N ALA A 723 10.89 18.13 -11.29
CA ALA A 723 11.75 19.25 -11.70
C ALA A 723 11.65 19.58 -13.22
N SER A 724 11.16 18.64 -14.03
CA SER A 724 10.85 18.86 -15.45
C SER A 724 9.42 19.39 -15.65
N ALA A 725 8.46 18.95 -14.83
CA ALA A 725 7.09 19.46 -14.85
C ALA A 725 6.98 20.92 -14.34
N GLY A 726 7.80 21.27 -13.34
CA GLY A 726 7.77 22.55 -12.63
C GLY A 726 6.69 22.59 -11.55
N ASP A 727 7.02 23.20 -10.41
CA ASP A 727 6.26 23.11 -9.16
C ASP A 727 4.80 23.61 -9.25
N ASP A 728 4.50 24.45 -10.24
CA ASP A 728 3.19 25.03 -10.51
C ASP A 728 2.26 24.15 -11.36
N LEU A 729 2.81 23.18 -12.10
CA LEU A 729 2.06 22.24 -12.96
C LEU A 729 2.28 20.77 -12.60
N ALA A 730 3.25 20.48 -11.73
CA ALA A 730 3.51 19.14 -11.22
C ALA A 730 2.30 18.61 -10.43
N ARG A 731 1.80 17.43 -10.83
CA ARG A 731 0.73 16.70 -10.12
C ARG A 731 1.34 15.46 -9.47
N PRO A 732 1.69 15.49 -8.17
CA PRO A 732 2.38 14.38 -7.51
C PRO A 732 1.68 13.02 -7.63
N HIS A 733 0.34 13.01 -7.75
CA HIS A 733 -0.42 11.78 -7.93
C HIS A 733 -0.25 11.15 -9.33
N LEU A 734 -0.20 11.95 -10.40
CA LEU A 734 0.05 11.45 -11.76
C LEU A 734 1.54 11.11 -11.97
N ILE A 735 2.43 11.96 -11.45
CA ILE A 735 3.88 11.73 -11.51
C ILE A 735 4.25 10.45 -10.77
N HIS A 736 3.74 10.23 -9.55
CA HIS A 736 4.04 8.99 -8.83
C HIS A 736 3.38 7.77 -9.48
N ALA A 737 2.15 7.88 -10.01
CA ALA A 737 1.52 6.79 -10.76
C ALA A 737 2.40 6.36 -11.94
N LEU A 738 3.00 7.31 -12.66
CA LEU A 738 3.96 7.08 -13.75
C LEU A 738 5.25 6.39 -13.27
N THR A 739 5.90 6.91 -12.21
CA THR A 739 7.25 6.48 -11.82
C THR A 739 7.27 5.17 -11.03
N SER A 740 6.32 4.96 -10.12
CA SER A 740 6.23 3.74 -9.30
C SER A 740 5.89 2.49 -10.12
N ASN A 741 4.94 2.59 -11.04
CA ASN A 741 4.56 1.50 -11.94
C ASN A 741 5.58 1.24 -13.05
N SER A 742 6.72 1.93 -13.08
CA SER A 742 7.64 1.89 -14.21
C SER A 742 8.40 0.56 -14.34
N ALA A 743 9.01 0.04 -13.28
CA ALA A 743 9.59 -1.31 -13.33
C ALA A 743 8.54 -2.42 -13.58
N PRO A 744 7.35 -2.43 -12.93
CA PRO A 744 6.26 -3.34 -13.29
C PRO A 744 5.77 -3.25 -14.74
N ALA A 745 5.73 -2.05 -15.34
CA ALA A 745 5.37 -1.87 -16.74
C ALA A 745 6.42 -2.48 -17.69
N LEU A 746 7.71 -2.28 -17.41
CA LEU A 746 8.79 -2.88 -18.20
C LEU A 746 8.84 -4.41 -18.04
N SER A 747 8.65 -4.92 -16.82
CA SER A 747 8.57 -6.36 -16.54
C SER A 747 7.38 -7.04 -17.26
N TRP A 748 6.24 -6.36 -17.36
CA TRP A 748 5.10 -6.83 -18.15
C TRP A 748 5.40 -6.85 -19.66
N LEU A 749 6.08 -5.84 -20.20
CA LEU A 749 6.52 -5.84 -21.61
C LEU A 749 7.51 -6.97 -21.95
N THR A 750 8.48 -7.25 -21.07
CA THR A 750 9.44 -8.35 -21.29
C THR A 750 8.77 -9.71 -21.16
N SER A 751 8.01 -9.94 -20.07
CA SER A 751 7.41 -11.25 -19.78
C SER A 751 6.23 -11.62 -20.68
N GLN A 752 5.29 -10.69 -20.94
CA GLN A 752 4.04 -11.01 -21.65
C GLN A 752 4.13 -10.89 -23.17
N PHE A 753 5.18 -10.22 -23.69
CA PHE A 753 5.33 -9.92 -25.12
C PHE A 753 6.72 -10.22 -25.68
N GLY A 754 7.69 -10.63 -24.85
CA GLY A 754 9.04 -10.98 -25.29
C GLY A 754 9.86 -9.79 -25.81
N VAL A 755 9.53 -8.56 -25.39
CA VAL A 755 10.22 -7.36 -25.87
C VAL A 755 11.63 -7.29 -25.26
N ASP A 756 12.65 -7.13 -26.12
CA ASP A 756 14.02 -6.83 -25.68
C ASP A 756 14.10 -5.39 -25.15
N LEU A 757 14.38 -5.26 -23.85
CA LEU A 757 14.66 -4.02 -23.12
C LEU A 757 15.99 -4.12 -22.36
N THR A 758 16.98 -4.80 -22.94
CA THR A 758 18.26 -5.16 -22.27
C THR A 758 19.35 -4.09 -22.32
N LEU A 759 19.17 -2.96 -23.00
CA LEU A 759 20.12 -1.84 -23.01
C LEU A 759 19.52 -0.62 -22.29
N VAL A 760 20.34 0.11 -21.53
CA VAL A 760 19.96 1.35 -20.83
C VAL A 760 20.78 2.52 -21.36
N THR A 761 20.21 3.73 -21.39
CA THR A 761 20.90 4.96 -21.82
C THR A 761 20.38 6.17 -21.01
N ARG A 762 21.21 7.20 -20.84
CA ARG A 762 20.84 8.49 -20.23
C ARG A 762 20.28 9.43 -21.32
N LEU A 763 19.15 10.08 -21.06
CA LEU A 763 18.58 11.12 -21.91
C LEU A 763 18.54 12.47 -21.17
N GLY A 764 18.07 13.53 -21.84
CA GLY A 764 18.13 14.89 -21.32
C GLY A 764 17.27 15.08 -20.06
N GLY A 765 17.81 15.79 -19.07
CA GLY A 765 17.13 16.04 -17.79
C GLY A 765 17.06 14.87 -16.82
N HIS A 766 17.67 13.72 -17.11
CA HIS A 766 17.76 12.59 -16.17
C HIS A 766 19.06 12.58 -15.37
N SER A 767 18.94 12.49 -14.04
CA SER A 767 20.06 12.34 -13.10
C SER A 767 20.74 10.97 -13.16
N ILE A 768 20.03 9.93 -13.61
CA ILE A 768 20.50 8.53 -13.65
C ILE A 768 20.07 7.88 -14.99
N PRO A 769 20.87 6.98 -15.61
CA PRO A 769 20.50 6.33 -16.86
C PRO A 769 19.32 5.36 -16.66
N ARG A 770 18.20 5.62 -17.35
CA ARG A 770 16.96 4.86 -17.12
C ARG A 770 16.07 4.65 -18.35
N THR A 771 16.50 5.11 -19.52
CA THR A 771 15.77 4.85 -20.77
C THR A 771 16.21 3.52 -21.36
N HIS A 772 15.29 2.56 -21.36
CA HIS A 772 15.49 1.18 -21.79
C HIS A 772 15.16 0.99 -23.28
N ARG A 773 15.95 0.16 -23.96
CA ARG A 773 15.79 -0.20 -25.37
C ARG A 773 16.33 -1.61 -25.64
N GLY A 774 15.93 -2.20 -26.76
CA GLY A 774 16.52 -3.43 -27.26
C GLY A 774 17.81 -3.20 -28.05
N LYS A 775 18.46 -4.30 -28.42
CA LYS A 775 19.61 -4.38 -29.33
C LYS A 775 19.20 -4.30 -30.81
N GLY A 776 17.90 -4.47 -31.09
CA GLY A 776 17.30 -4.38 -32.43
C GLY A 776 16.90 -2.95 -32.85
N GLY A 777 15.87 -2.87 -33.69
CA GLY A 777 15.36 -1.60 -34.25
C GLY A 777 14.61 -0.70 -33.27
N ALA A 778 13.90 0.30 -33.81
CA ALA A 778 13.24 1.37 -33.05
C ALA A 778 12.36 0.82 -31.89
N PRO A 779 12.61 1.20 -30.62
CA PRO A 779 11.93 0.62 -29.46
C PRO A 779 10.41 0.77 -29.49
N GLY A 780 9.91 1.93 -29.92
CA GLY A 780 8.48 2.19 -30.08
C GLY A 780 7.81 1.26 -31.09
N TRP A 781 8.49 0.95 -32.19
CA TRP A 781 8.02 -0.04 -33.17
C TRP A 781 8.02 -1.44 -32.57
N ALA A 782 9.10 -1.85 -31.90
CA ALA A 782 9.22 -3.18 -31.30
C ALA A 782 8.16 -3.44 -30.22
N ILE A 783 8.02 -2.52 -29.26
CA ILE A 783 7.02 -2.59 -28.19
C ILE A 783 5.60 -2.62 -28.79
N THR A 784 5.24 -1.60 -29.57
CA THR A 784 3.85 -1.43 -30.02
C THR A 784 3.42 -2.53 -31.00
N SER A 785 4.33 -3.00 -31.87
CA SER A 785 4.02 -4.08 -32.82
C SER A 785 3.87 -5.44 -32.13
N ALA A 786 4.61 -5.71 -31.05
CA ALA A 786 4.45 -6.93 -30.26
C ALA A 786 3.06 -6.99 -29.60
N LEU A 787 2.62 -5.87 -29.01
CA LEU A 787 1.27 -5.75 -28.44
C LEU A 787 0.18 -5.85 -29.51
N ILE A 788 0.30 -5.12 -30.64
CA ILE A 788 -0.67 -5.19 -31.74
C ILE A 788 -0.79 -6.63 -32.27
N LYS A 789 0.33 -7.31 -32.53
CA LYS A 789 0.35 -8.68 -33.06
C LYS A 789 -0.36 -9.66 -32.11
N LYS A 790 -0.15 -9.55 -30.80
CA LYS A 790 -0.83 -10.40 -29.80
C LYS A 790 -2.32 -10.05 -29.70
N LEU A 791 -2.70 -8.78 -29.89
CA LEU A 791 -4.11 -8.33 -29.84
C LEU A 791 -4.91 -8.80 -31.06
N GLU A 792 -4.33 -8.73 -32.26
CA GLU A 792 -4.93 -9.26 -33.50
C GLU A 792 -5.07 -10.79 -33.52
N GLN A 793 -4.61 -11.47 -32.47
CA GLN A 793 -4.69 -12.92 -32.26
C GLN A 793 -5.56 -13.32 -31.06
N ALA A 794 -6.19 -12.36 -30.36
CA ALA A 794 -6.97 -12.62 -29.15
C ALA A 794 -8.44 -12.96 -29.46
N GLU A 795 -8.92 -14.13 -29.02
CA GLU A 795 -10.28 -14.61 -29.31
C GLU A 795 -11.40 -13.66 -28.82
N ASN A 796 -11.18 -12.99 -27.69
CA ASN A 796 -12.12 -12.01 -27.11
C ASN A 796 -11.79 -10.54 -27.50
N GLY A 797 -10.87 -10.31 -28.44
CA GLY A 797 -10.41 -8.99 -28.86
C GLY A 797 -10.78 -8.68 -30.32
N THR A 798 -11.71 -7.75 -30.54
CA THR A 798 -12.06 -7.24 -31.87
C THR A 798 -11.26 -5.98 -32.19
N VAL A 799 -10.61 -5.94 -33.37
CA VAL A 799 -9.84 -4.78 -33.86
C VAL A 799 -10.47 -4.23 -35.13
N MET A 800 -10.92 -2.98 -35.10
CA MET A 800 -11.55 -2.31 -36.25
C MET A 800 -10.71 -1.12 -36.72
N LYS A 801 -10.18 -1.22 -37.93
CA LYS A 801 -9.37 -0.20 -38.62
C LYS A 801 -10.26 0.61 -39.56
N ASN A 802 -9.90 1.87 -39.81
CA ASN A 802 -10.76 2.86 -40.47
C ASN A 802 -12.11 3.10 -39.76
N ALA A 803 -12.17 2.87 -38.44
CA ALA A 803 -13.32 3.10 -37.58
C ALA A 803 -13.15 4.42 -36.81
N LYS A 804 -13.75 5.50 -37.31
CA LYS A 804 -13.66 6.83 -36.70
C LYS A 804 -14.82 7.05 -35.73
N VAL A 805 -14.54 7.10 -34.43
CA VAL A 805 -15.53 7.51 -33.42
C VAL A 805 -15.98 8.95 -33.68
N THR A 806 -17.29 9.17 -33.75
CA THR A 806 -17.95 10.45 -34.02
C THR A 806 -18.59 11.04 -32.76
N LYS A 807 -19.02 10.21 -31.82
CA LYS A 807 -19.69 10.62 -30.56
C LYS A 807 -19.45 9.59 -29.46
N ILE A 808 -19.21 10.03 -28.23
CA ILE A 808 -19.31 9.20 -27.02
C ILE A 808 -20.76 9.26 -26.53
N LEU A 809 -21.34 8.11 -26.18
CA LEU A 809 -22.73 7.99 -25.74
C LEU A 809 -22.83 8.03 -24.21
N GLN A 810 -23.75 8.84 -23.71
CA GLN A 810 -23.95 9.11 -22.29
C GLN A 810 -25.44 8.93 -21.97
N GLU A 811 -25.77 8.46 -20.76
CA GLU A 811 -27.15 8.33 -20.30
C GLU A 811 -27.84 9.70 -20.14
N GLU A 812 -29.12 9.79 -20.51
CA GLU A 812 -29.95 10.97 -20.23
C GLU A 812 -30.43 10.95 -18.77
N GLY A 813 -29.99 11.92 -17.97
CA GLY A 813 -30.37 12.06 -16.56
C GLY A 813 -29.20 12.43 -15.65
N SER A 814 -29.36 12.18 -14.35
CA SER A 814 -28.39 12.55 -13.32
C SER A 814 -27.24 11.55 -13.11
N SER A 815 -27.24 10.41 -13.80
CA SER A 815 -26.15 9.41 -13.69
C SER A 815 -24.89 9.82 -14.45
N GLY A 816 -25.03 10.54 -15.57
CA GLY A 816 -23.92 10.98 -16.42
C GLY A 816 -23.03 9.86 -16.98
N ARG A 817 -23.40 8.59 -16.84
CA ARG A 817 -22.56 7.43 -17.20
C ARG A 817 -22.37 7.34 -18.71
N VAL A 818 -21.14 7.06 -19.13
CA VAL A 818 -20.79 6.70 -20.51
C VAL A 818 -21.12 5.22 -20.76
N VAL A 819 -21.82 4.97 -21.86
CA VAL A 819 -22.45 3.66 -22.16
C VAL A 819 -22.18 3.16 -23.58
N GLY A 820 -21.32 3.82 -24.35
CA GLY A 820 -20.93 3.39 -25.69
C GLY A 820 -20.35 4.49 -26.56
N VAL A 821 -20.25 4.22 -27.86
CA VAL A 821 -19.82 5.17 -28.90
C VAL A 821 -20.63 5.03 -30.18
N GLU A 822 -20.82 6.14 -30.89
CA GLU A 822 -21.13 6.15 -32.33
C GLU A 822 -19.80 6.24 -33.11
N TYR A 823 -19.66 5.46 -34.16
CA TYR A 823 -18.50 5.49 -35.05
C TYR A 823 -18.88 5.27 -36.51
N GLU A 824 -18.05 5.78 -37.42
CA GLU A 824 -18.18 5.57 -38.86
C GLU A 824 -17.09 4.59 -39.32
N VAL A 825 -17.48 3.58 -40.10
CA VAL A 825 -16.55 2.64 -40.75
C VAL A 825 -17.07 2.32 -42.16
N ASN A 826 -16.20 2.44 -43.18
CA ASN A 826 -16.57 2.28 -44.60
C ASN A 826 -17.75 3.17 -45.07
N GLY A 827 -18.00 4.30 -44.40
CA GLY A 827 -19.16 5.18 -44.65
C GLY A 827 -20.47 4.74 -43.96
N GLU A 828 -20.47 3.60 -43.27
CA GLU A 828 -21.60 3.16 -42.43
C GLU A 828 -21.44 3.70 -41.00
N LYS A 829 -22.50 4.31 -40.46
CA LYS A 829 -22.58 4.59 -39.02
C LYS A 829 -22.92 3.33 -38.23
N LYS A 830 -22.21 3.11 -37.13
CA LYS A 830 -22.38 2.00 -36.19
C LYS A 830 -22.36 2.51 -34.76
N VAL A 831 -22.96 1.72 -33.86
CA VAL A 831 -23.00 1.99 -32.43
C VAL A 831 -22.57 0.72 -31.70
N ASP A 832 -21.66 0.88 -30.75
CA ASP A 832 -21.24 -0.17 -29.83
C ASP A 832 -21.42 0.30 -28.38
N HIS A 833 -21.80 -0.62 -27.50
CA HIS A 833 -22.12 -0.35 -26.10
C HIS A 833 -21.10 -0.97 -25.14
N GLY A 834 -20.80 -0.25 -24.05
CA GLY A 834 -19.79 -0.62 -23.07
C GLY A 834 -19.14 0.60 -22.40
N SER A 835 -18.30 0.34 -21.39
CA SER A 835 -17.39 1.37 -20.83
C SER A 835 -16.36 1.79 -21.89
N VAL A 836 -15.85 3.02 -21.83
CA VAL A 836 -15.00 3.62 -22.88
C VAL A 836 -13.64 4.04 -22.34
N VAL A 837 -12.57 3.58 -22.99
CA VAL A 837 -11.18 4.02 -22.78
C VAL A 837 -10.74 4.87 -23.98
N VAL A 838 -10.47 6.15 -23.75
CA VAL A 838 -9.97 7.08 -24.77
C VAL A 838 -8.43 7.01 -24.82
N ALA A 839 -7.87 6.63 -25.96
CA ALA A 839 -6.42 6.44 -26.15
C ALA A 839 -5.92 7.02 -27.48
N THR A 840 -6.55 8.11 -27.95
CA THR A 840 -6.36 8.66 -29.30
C THR A 840 -5.01 9.36 -29.55
N GLY A 841 -4.24 9.60 -28.49
CA GLY A 841 -3.05 10.45 -28.51
C GLY A 841 -3.37 11.95 -28.66
N GLY A 842 -2.30 12.72 -28.88
CA GLY A 842 -2.30 14.18 -28.78
C GLY A 842 -2.88 14.97 -29.96
N TYR A 843 -2.61 16.27 -29.94
CA TYR A 843 -2.99 17.25 -30.96
C TYR A 843 -1.79 17.92 -31.65
N GLY A 844 -0.61 17.28 -31.60
CA GLY A 844 0.65 17.79 -32.16
C GLY A 844 0.73 17.93 -33.69
N ALA A 845 -0.36 17.66 -34.43
CA ALA A 845 -0.53 17.99 -35.85
C ALA A 845 -1.78 18.85 -36.14
N ASP A 846 -2.51 19.30 -35.11
CA ASP A 846 -3.74 20.10 -35.24
C ASP A 846 -3.44 21.59 -35.49
N PHE A 847 -2.71 21.88 -36.59
CA PHE A 847 -2.24 23.23 -36.93
C PHE A 847 -3.36 24.25 -37.07
N ALA A 848 -4.55 23.85 -37.54
CA ALA A 848 -5.71 24.71 -37.72
C ALA A 848 -6.67 24.73 -36.50
N GLY A 849 -6.43 23.87 -35.51
CA GLY A 849 -7.26 23.73 -34.31
C GLY A 849 -6.48 24.03 -33.03
N PHE A 850 -6.26 23.02 -32.19
CA PHE A 850 -5.76 23.21 -30.83
C PHE A 850 -4.35 23.81 -30.75
N LEU A 851 -3.47 23.60 -31.75
CA LEU A 851 -2.16 24.29 -31.76
C LEU A 851 -2.33 25.81 -31.93
N THR A 852 -3.14 26.24 -32.89
CA THR A 852 -3.46 27.67 -33.08
C THR A 852 -4.25 28.25 -31.91
N GLN A 853 -5.14 27.47 -31.29
CA GLN A 853 -5.95 27.91 -30.16
C GLN A 853 -5.15 28.12 -28.87
N TYR A 854 -4.22 27.22 -28.54
CA TYR A 854 -3.55 27.21 -27.23
C TYR A 854 -2.07 27.64 -27.27
N LYS A 855 -1.37 27.54 -28.41
CA LYS A 855 0.01 28.03 -28.55
C LYS A 855 0.35 28.43 -30.01
N PRO A 856 -0.18 29.56 -30.51
CA PRO A 856 0.00 29.98 -31.90
C PRO A 856 1.49 30.15 -32.29
N ASP A 857 2.34 30.52 -31.34
CA ASP A 857 3.78 30.71 -31.50
C ASP A 857 4.56 29.46 -31.99
N VAL A 858 4.04 28.23 -31.81
CA VAL A 858 4.67 27.01 -32.36
C VAL A 858 4.07 26.50 -33.67
N VAL A 859 3.03 27.14 -34.22
CA VAL A 859 2.32 26.71 -35.46
C VAL A 859 3.18 26.90 -36.72
N SER A 860 4.15 27.81 -36.67
CA SER A 860 5.16 28.02 -37.72
C SER A 860 6.07 26.80 -37.90
N LEU A 861 6.39 26.08 -36.82
CA LEU A 861 7.34 24.98 -36.80
C LEU A 861 6.83 23.74 -37.57
N PRO A 862 7.73 22.88 -38.07
CA PRO A 862 7.38 21.53 -38.51
C PRO A 862 7.03 20.64 -37.31
N THR A 863 6.35 19.51 -37.56
CA THR A 863 6.02 18.50 -36.52
C THR A 863 6.69 17.15 -36.78
N THR A 864 6.79 16.31 -35.74
CA THR A 864 7.15 14.87 -35.85
C THR A 864 5.93 13.95 -35.77
N ASN A 865 4.76 14.53 -35.50
CA ASN A 865 3.49 13.85 -35.37
C ASN A 865 2.99 13.26 -36.70
N GLY A 866 2.02 12.35 -36.63
CA GLY A 866 1.28 11.92 -37.82
C GLY A 866 0.09 12.85 -38.09
N ASP A 867 -0.42 12.80 -39.32
CA ASP A 867 -1.66 13.47 -39.75
C ASP A 867 -2.91 13.10 -38.90
N HIS A 868 -2.81 12.05 -38.09
CA HIS A 868 -3.84 11.57 -37.18
C HIS A 868 -3.84 12.25 -35.81
N ALA A 869 -2.78 12.96 -35.42
CA ALA A 869 -2.65 13.61 -34.11
C ALA A 869 -3.40 14.95 -34.06
N THR A 870 -4.72 14.88 -34.19
CA THR A 870 -5.65 16.01 -34.41
C THR A 870 -6.54 16.31 -33.20
N GLY A 871 -6.26 15.71 -32.04
CA GLY A 871 -6.98 15.98 -30.80
C GLY A 871 -8.40 15.40 -30.69
N ASP A 872 -8.84 14.55 -31.63
CA ASP A 872 -10.22 14.03 -31.73
C ASP A 872 -10.80 13.53 -30.39
N GLY A 873 -10.04 12.76 -29.59
CA GLY A 873 -10.49 12.26 -28.29
C GLY A 873 -10.82 13.36 -27.26
N HIS A 874 -10.00 14.42 -27.22
CA HIS A 874 -10.26 15.60 -26.39
C HIS A 874 -11.58 16.27 -26.79
N ARG A 875 -11.83 16.40 -28.11
CA ARG A 875 -13.06 16.99 -28.66
C ARG A 875 -14.29 16.13 -28.36
N LEU A 876 -14.16 14.80 -28.45
CA LEU A 876 -15.21 13.84 -28.08
C LEU A 876 -15.60 13.99 -26.60
N VAL A 877 -14.63 14.12 -25.69
CA VAL A 877 -14.87 14.28 -24.25
C VAL A 877 -15.39 15.67 -23.90
N GLN A 878 -14.84 16.76 -24.46
CA GLN A 878 -15.36 18.13 -24.28
C GLN A 878 -16.83 18.31 -24.70
N ASN A 879 -17.31 17.49 -25.64
CA ASN A 879 -18.67 17.57 -26.15
C ASN A 879 -19.73 16.91 -25.23
N LEU A 880 -19.31 16.14 -24.21
CA LEU A 880 -20.22 15.47 -23.27
C LEU A 880 -21.06 16.47 -22.45
N THR A 881 -22.22 16.01 -22.00
CA THR A 881 -23.09 16.75 -21.07
C THR A 881 -22.53 16.62 -19.66
N GLY A 882 -21.93 17.70 -19.16
CA GLY A 882 -21.22 17.78 -17.88
C GLY A 882 -19.77 18.27 -18.04
N ALA A 883 -19.07 17.78 -19.06
CA ALA A 883 -17.65 18.07 -19.33
C ALA A 883 -17.32 19.51 -19.77
N LYS A 884 -18.28 20.45 -19.74
CA LYS A 884 -18.18 21.78 -20.40
C LYS A 884 -17.50 22.87 -19.57
N LYS A 885 -16.50 22.48 -18.78
CA LYS A 885 -15.40 23.27 -18.18
C LYS A 885 -14.44 22.28 -17.49
N GLY A 886 -13.17 22.61 -17.26
CA GLY A 886 -12.23 21.84 -16.41
C GLY A 886 -11.78 20.44 -16.91
N VAL A 887 -12.54 19.77 -17.77
CA VAL A 887 -12.25 18.40 -18.27
C VAL A 887 -10.94 18.28 -19.04
N LEU A 888 -10.38 19.39 -19.55
CA LEU A 888 -9.02 19.45 -20.09
C LEU A 888 -8.17 20.38 -19.23
N CYS A 889 -6.91 20.01 -19.02
CA CYS A 889 -5.89 20.82 -18.36
C CYS A 889 -4.64 20.99 -19.22
N ASP A 890 -3.82 21.98 -18.87
CA ASP A 890 -2.46 22.22 -19.39
C ASP A 890 -2.35 22.35 -20.93
N MET A 891 -3.44 22.72 -21.61
CA MET A 891 -3.55 22.65 -23.09
C MET A 891 -2.57 23.54 -23.88
N ASP A 892 -1.95 24.53 -23.23
CA ASP A 892 -0.87 25.35 -23.78
C ASP A 892 0.52 24.72 -23.62
N GLN A 893 0.66 23.67 -22.80
CA GLN A 893 1.91 22.94 -22.56
C GLN A 893 2.20 21.97 -23.72
N ILE A 894 2.79 22.53 -24.79
CA ILE A 894 3.18 21.80 -26.00
C ILE A 894 4.71 21.78 -26.11
N GLN A 895 5.30 20.60 -26.14
CA GLN A 895 6.75 20.42 -26.24
C GLN A 895 7.22 20.45 -27.69
N VAL A 896 8.14 21.36 -27.94
CA VAL A 896 9.04 21.34 -29.09
C VAL A 896 10.25 20.47 -28.76
N HIS A 897 10.64 19.58 -29.68
CA HIS A 897 11.89 18.83 -29.61
C HIS A 897 12.97 19.60 -30.39
N PRO A 898 14.20 19.74 -29.86
CA PRO A 898 15.24 20.51 -30.54
C PRO A 898 15.68 19.86 -31.85
N THR A 899 15.74 18.53 -31.91
CA THR A 899 16.37 17.81 -33.02
C THR A 899 15.37 17.02 -33.86
N GLY A 900 14.76 17.70 -34.84
CA GLY A 900 14.15 17.08 -36.02
C GLY A 900 15.09 17.18 -37.23
N PHE A 901 15.20 16.13 -38.04
CA PHE A 901 16.08 16.13 -39.22
C PHE A 901 15.61 17.12 -40.29
N VAL A 902 16.54 17.94 -40.79
CA VAL A 902 16.37 18.67 -42.04
C VAL A 902 16.80 17.76 -43.20
N ASP A 903 15.82 17.23 -43.93
CA ASP A 903 16.06 16.54 -45.20
C ASP A 903 16.61 17.56 -46.24
N PRO A 904 17.83 17.39 -46.79
CA PRO A 904 18.38 18.32 -47.77
C PRO A 904 17.57 18.43 -49.06
N SER A 905 16.80 17.38 -49.41
CA SER A 905 15.94 17.34 -50.60
C SER A 905 14.55 17.95 -50.36
N ASN A 906 14.11 18.08 -49.10
CA ASN A 906 12.82 18.64 -48.74
C ASN A 906 12.90 19.41 -47.41
N ARG A 907 13.64 20.53 -47.44
CA ARG A 907 13.98 21.32 -46.26
C ARG A 907 12.74 21.91 -45.56
N ASP A 908 11.70 22.24 -46.32
CA ASP A 908 10.45 22.84 -45.82
C ASP A 908 9.37 21.82 -45.42
N ALA A 909 9.69 20.51 -45.45
CA ALA A 909 8.75 19.45 -45.06
C ALA A 909 8.12 19.71 -43.68
N LYS A 910 6.79 19.92 -43.66
CA LYS A 910 6.00 20.19 -42.43
C LYS A 910 5.89 19.00 -41.48
N THR A 911 6.13 17.78 -41.96
CA THR A 911 6.40 16.61 -41.11
C THR A 911 7.86 16.21 -41.29
N LYS A 912 8.61 16.05 -40.19
CA LYS A 912 10.03 15.68 -40.19
C LYS A 912 10.28 14.40 -39.40
N PHE A 913 11.37 13.71 -39.74
CA PHE A 913 11.84 12.58 -38.93
C PHE A 913 12.46 13.09 -37.62
N LEU A 914 12.13 12.42 -36.51
CA LEU A 914 12.72 12.70 -35.21
C LEU A 914 14.14 12.13 -35.15
N ALA A 915 15.14 12.99 -34.93
CA ALA A 915 16.47 12.54 -34.54
C ALA A 915 16.41 12.09 -33.07
N ALA A 916 16.71 10.82 -32.81
CA ALA A 916 16.57 10.24 -31.48
C ALA A 916 17.37 11.04 -30.44
N GLU A 917 16.76 11.35 -29.30
CA GLU A 917 17.45 12.01 -28.18
C GLU A 917 18.65 11.19 -27.69
N ALA A 918 18.58 9.86 -27.87
CA ALA A 918 19.69 8.96 -27.61
C ALA A 918 20.98 9.35 -28.36
N LEU A 919 20.90 10.00 -29.54
CA LEU A 919 22.08 10.48 -30.28
C LEU A 919 22.88 11.50 -29.44
N ARG A 920 22.19 12.41 -28.72
CA ARG A 920 22.82 13.32 -27.74
C ARG A 920 23.26 12.55 -26.49
N GLY A 921 22.39 11.64 -26.01
CA GLY A 921 22.64 10.77 -24.86
C GLY A 921 23.97 10.01 -24.94
N VAL A 922 24.32 9.47 -26.11
CA VAL A 922 25.56 8.70 -26.34
C VAL A 922 26.75 9.55 -26.82
N GLY A 923 26.71 10.88 -26.61
CA GLY A 923 27.84 11.79 -26.84
C GLY A 923 27.65 12.86 -27.91
N GLY A 924 26.61 12.77 -28.75
CA GLY A 924 26.42 13.64 -29.91
C GLY A 924 26.38 15.13 -29.60
N LEU A 925 27.21 15.89 -30.32
CA LEU A 925 27.39 17.33 -30.12
C LEU A 925 26.46 18.15 -31.02
N LEU A 926 26.02 19.31 -30.53
CA LEU A 926 25.32 20.31 -31.34
C LEU A 926 26.26 21.48 -31.64
N ILE A 927 26.55 21.70 -32.93
CA ILE A 927 27.40 22.81 -33.40
C ILE A 927 26.64 23.79 -34.30
N ASP A 928 27.11 25.03 -34.32
CA ASP A 928 26.67 26.09 -35.23
C ASP A 928 27.38 26.01 -36.61
N ARG A 929 27.13 27.00 -37.48
CA ARG A 929 27.78 27.11 -38.80
C ARG A 929 29.30 27.32 -38.70
N ALA A 930 29.80 27.87 -37.59
CA ALA A 930 31.22 28.11 -37.34
C ALA A 930 31.93 26.92 -36.66
N GLY A 931 31.22 25.82 -36.38
CA GLY A 931 31.76 24.62 -35.75
C GLY A 931 31.74 24.62 -34.22
N LYS A 932 31.13 25.63 -33.59
CA LYS A 932 31.17 25.83 -32.14
C LYS A 932 29.93 25.25 -31.47
N ARG A 933 30.15 24.62 -30.31
CA ARG A 933 29.06 24.27 -29.38
C ARG A 933 28.46 25.53 -28.76
N PHE A 934 27.16 25.50 -28.48
CA PHE A 934 26.41 26.62 -27.92
C PHE A 934 25.46 26.24 -26.76
N VAL A 935 25.41 24.95 -26.38
CA VAL A 935 24.49 24.44 -25.35
C VAL A 935 25.00 23.13 -24.73
N ASN A 936 24.52 22.80 -23.54
CA ASN A 936 24.63 21.46 -22.95
C ASN A 936 23.64 20.52 -23.66
N GLU A 937 24.15 19.54 -24.41
CA GLU A 937 23.31 18.64 -25.22
C GLU A 937 22.44 17.67 -24.39
N LEU A 938 22.69 17.57 -23.08
CA LEU A 938 21.95 16.73 -22.12
C LEU A 938 21.02 17.54 -21.20
N ASP A 939 20.85 18.84 -21.45
CA ASP A 939 19.86 19.66 -20.76
C ASP A 939 18.42 19.30 -21.19
N ARG A 940 17.43 19.90 -20.53
CA ARG A 940 16.01 19.73 -20.85
C ARG A 940 15.67 20.24 -22.26
N ARG A 941 14.61 19.69 -22.84
CA ARG A 941 14.18 19.95 -24.23
C ARG A 941 13.78 21.40 -24.48
N ASP A 942 13.23 22.09 -23.48
CA ASP A 942 12.96 23.52 -23.51
C ASP A 942 14.27 24.33 -23.61
N ALA A 943 15.22 24.11 -22.71
CA ALA A 943 16.51 24.80 -22.70
C ALA A 943 17.31 24.60 -24.01
N VAL A 944 17.40 23.34 -24.49
CA VAL A 944 18.09 23.03 -25.75
C VAL A 944 17.36 23.64 -26.96
N THR A 945 16.03 23.66 -26.97
CA THR A 945 15.25 24.30 -28.05
C THR A 945 15.45 25.82 -28.05
N THR A 946 15.40 26.48 -26.89
CA THR A 946 15.60 27.94 -26.80
C THR A 946 17.00 28.34 -27.25
N ALA A 947 18.05 27.65 -26.80
CA ALA A 947 19.42 27.92 -27.24
C ALA A 947 19.61 27.68 -28.75
N MET A 948 18.95 26.66 -29.30
CA MET A 948 19.01 26.33 -30.72
C MET A 948 18.23 27.32 -31.59
N GLN A 949 17.09 27.82 -31.12
CA GLN A 949 16.33 28.88 -31.79
C GLN A 949 17.11 30.20 -31.79
N GLN A 950 17.67 30.60 -30.64
CA GLN A 950 18.56 31.77 -30.57
C GLN A 950 19.77 31.63 -31.52
N CYS A 951 20.36 30.43 -31.63
CA CYS A 951 21.44 30.17 -32.59
C CYS A 951 21.01 30.33 -34.06
N ILE A 952 19.74 30.05 -34.38
CA ILE A 952 19.19 30.25 -35.73
C ILE A 952 18.90 31.74 -35.97
N ASP A 953 18.27 32.42 -35.00
CA ASP A 953 17.86 33.83 -35.07
C ASP A 953 19.07 34.79 -35.09
N ASP A 954 20.15 34.44 -34.39
CA ASP A 954 21.46 35.11 -34.46
C ASP A 954 22.16 34.94 -35.84
N GLY A 955 21.55 34.20 -36.78
CA GLY A 955 22.13 33.86 -38.09
C GLY A 955 23.23 32.80 -38.05
N LYS A 956 23.53 32.22 -36.88
CA LYS A 956 24.62 31.24 -36.66
C LYS A 956 24.25 29.82 -37.09
N GLY A 957 22.96 29.52 -37.31
CA GLY A 957 22.52 28.28 -37.97
C GLY A 957 23.07 28.16 -39.42
N PRO A 958 22.99 26.99 -40.09
CA PRO A 958 22.29 25.78 -39.68
C PRO A 958 22.99 25.06 -38.52
N VAL A 959 22.18 24.48 -37.63
CA VAL A 959 22.66 23.69 -36.49
C VAL A 959 22.84 22.24 -36.91
N ARG A 960 23.97 21.64 -36.54
CA ARG A 960 24.36 20.29 -36.95
C ARG A 960 24.63 19.39 -35.75
N MET A 961 24.14 18.16 -35.82
CA MET A 961 24.50 17.06 -34.94
C MET A 961 25.80 16.43 -35.43
N VAL A 962 26.74 16.14 -34.51
CA VAL A 962 28.04 15.52 -34.82
C VAL A 962 28.27 14.31 -33.93
N LEU A 963 28.47 13.13 -34.53
CA LEU A 963 28.78 11.87 -33.86
C LEU A 963 30.17 11.38 -34.30
N ASN A 964 30.98 10.91 -33.36
CA ASN A 964 32.19 10.12 -33.64
C ASN A 964 31.83 8.63 -33.87
N VAL A 965 32.84 7.80 -34.10
CA VAL A 965 32.68 6.36 -34.36
C VAL A 965 32.07 5.63 -33.15
N GLN A 966 32.46 5.99 -31.94
CA GLN A 966 32.03 5.36 -30.69
C GLN A 966 30.52 5.62 -30.43
N ALA A 967 30.08 6.87 -30.60
CA ALA A 967 28.68 7.25 -30.54
C ALA A 967 27.85 6.61 -31.67
N TYR A 968 28.42 6.50 -32.88
CA TYR A 968 27.82 5.79 -34.00
C TYR A 968 27.60 4.30 -33.69
N GLU A 969 28.63 3.56 -33.25
CA GLU A 969 28.51 2.12 -32.96
C GLU A 969 27.49 1.85 -31.84
N THR A 970 27.45 2.70 -30.81
CA THR A 970 26.48 2.61 -29.69
C THR A 970 25.01 2.68 -30.14
N LEU A 971 24.74 3.31 -31.30
CA LEU A 971 23.42 3.46 -31.92
C LEU A 971 23.42 3.05 -33.41
N LYS A 972 24.25 2.06 -33.78
CA LYS A 972 24.53 1.73 -35.19
C LYS A 972 23.28 1.51 -36.03
N ALA A 973 22.29 0.76 -35.51
CA ALA A 973 21.03 0.49 -36.21
C ALA A 973 20.21 1.78 -36.49
N HIS A 974 20.24 2.77 -35.60
CA HIS A 974 19.60 4.07 -35.81
C HIS A 974 20.36 4.88 -36.85
N CYS A 975 21.68 4.97 -36.71
CA CYS A 975 22.53 5.75 -37.62
C CYS A 975 22.50 5.20 -39.05
N ASP A 976 22.62 3.88 -39.23
CA ASP A 976 22.50 3.21 -40.53
C ASP A 976 21.12 3.44 -41.16
N PHE A 977 20.05 3.43 -40.36
CA PHE A 977 18.71 3.80 -40.83
C PHE A 977 18.67 5.27 -41.30
N TYR A 978 19.20 6.22 -40.52
CA TYR A 978 19.21 7.64 -40.90
C TYR A 978 20.08 7.93 -42.15
N ILE A 979 21.21 7.22 -42.30
CA ILE A 979 22.04 7.25 -43.52
C ILE A 979 21.27 6.67 -44.71
N SER A 980 20.58 5.53 -44.55
CA SER A 980 19.74 4.94 -45.61
C SER A 980 18.56 5.81 -46.06
N LYS A 981 18.21 6.84 -45.26
CA LYS A 981 17.20 7.86 -45.57
C LYS A 981 17.79 9.17 -46.09
N GLY A 982 19.11 9.30 -46.23
CA GLY A 982 19.77 10.55 -46.64
C GLY A 982 19.73 11.67 -45.59
N LEU A 983 19.29 11.36 -44.37
CA LEU A 983 19.13 12.33 -43.27
C LEU A 983 20.43 12.53 -42.46
N MET A 984 21.41 11.67 -42.66
CA MET A 984 22.72 11.69 -42.01
C MET A 984 23.80 11.32 -43.03
N LYS A 985 24.89 12.09 -43.09
CA LYS A 985 26.02 11.89 -44.01
C LYS A 985 27.27 11.47 -43.22
N LYS A 986 27.93 10.42 -43.70
CA LYS A 986 29.23 9.96 -43.20
C LYS A 986 30.35 10.73 -43.91
N TYR A 987 31.32 11.22 -43.16
CA TYR A 987 32.55 11.84 -43.65
C TYR A 987 33.74 11.04 -43.10
N PRO A 988 34.67 10.54 -43.93
CA PRO A 988 35.83 9.78 -43.47
C PRO A 988 36.74 10.56 -42.49
N SER A 989 36.79 11.89 -42.63
CA SER A 989 37.53 12.81 -41.76
C SER A 989 36.77 14.11 -41.50
N ALA A 990 37.18 14.89 -40.49
CA ALA A 990 36.65 16.24 -40.27
C ALA A 990 37.04 17.21 -41.40
N LYS A 991 38.18 17.00 -42.08
CA LYS A 991 38.64 17.82 -43.22
C LYS A 991 37.60 17.83 -44.34
N GLU A 992 37.10 16.65 -44.72
CA GLU A 992 36.09 16.52 -45.78
C GLU A 992 34.75 17.15 -45.38
N PHE A 993 34.37 17.08 -44.09
CA PHE A 993 33.20 17.80 -43.58
C PHE A 993 33.39 19.32 -43.65
N THR A 994 34.58 19.83 -43.32
CA THR A 994 34.88 21.26 -43.42
C THR A 994 34.91 21.76 -44.85
N ASP A 995 35.44 20.98 -45.80
CA ASP A 995 35.47 21.33 -47.23
C ASP A 995 34.06 21.38 -47.85
N ASP A 996 33.22 20.39 -47.52
CA ASP A 996 31.84 20.25 -47.98
C ASP A 996 30.89 21.33 -47.40
N THR A 997 31.30 22.04 -46.34
CA THR A 997 30.45 23.01 -45.63
C THR A 997 31.03 24.41 -45.46
N GLY A 998 32.28 24.66 -45.89
CA GLY A 998 32.96 25.96 -45.74
C GLY A 998 33.33 26.31 -44.30
N LEU A 999 33.47 25.32 -43.43
CA LEU A 999 33.71 25.45 -41.99
C LEU A 999 35.22 25.47 -41.70
N SER A 1000 35.68 26.14 -40.63
CA SER A 1000 37.11 26.15 -40.27
C SER A 1000 37.50 24.87 -39.53
N LEU A 1001 38.45 24.10 -40.08
CA LEU A 1001 38.96 22.89 -39.44
C LEU A 1001 39.57 23.19 -38.07
N ASP A 1002 40.27 24.31 -37.93
CA ASP A 1002 40.87 24.75 -36.66
C ASP A 1002 39.79 25.02 -35.61
N ALA A 1003 38.70 25.72 -35.97
CA ALA A 1003 37.59 26.00 -35.05
C ALA A 1003 36.83 24.72 -34.60
N LEU A 1004 36.78 23.70 -35.46
CA LEU A 1004 36.23 22.38 -35.11
C LEU A 1004 37.21 21.58 -34.23
N ASN A 1005 38.50 21.64 -34.53
CA ASN A 1005 39.56 21.04 -33.72
C ASN A 1005 39.61 21.63 -32.30
N ASP A 1006 39.51 22.96 -32.17
CA ASP A 1006 39.39 23.66 -30.89
C ASP A 1006 38.17 23.17 -30.10
N THR A 1007 37.03 23.01 -30.78
CA THR A 1007 35.78 22.54 -30.16
C THR A 1007 35.89 21.09 -29.67
N PHE A 1008 36.50 20.20 -30.46
CA PHE A 1008 36.76 18.80 -30.07
C PHE A 1008 37.79 18.70 -28.93
N THR A 1009 38.86 19.49 -29.00
CA THR A 1009 39.91 19.55 -27.97
C THR A 1009 39.36 20.07 -26.65
N ALA A 1010 38.54 21.13 -26.68
CA ALA A 1010 37.87 21.67 -25.51
C ALA A 1010 36.87 20.67 -24.91
N HIS A 1011 36.01 20.03 -25.71
CA HIS A 1011 35.06 19.02 -25.24
C HIS A 1011 35.76 17.84 -24.55
N SER A 1012 36.80 17.30 -25.19
CA SER A 1012 37.63 16.23 -24.62
C SER A 1012 38.35 16.69 -23.33
N GLY A 1013 38.74 17.97 -23.26
CA GLY A 1013 39.28 18.60 -22.06
C GLY A 1013 38.27 18.70 -20.90
N PHE A 1014 37.00 19.02 -21.18
CA PHE A 1014 35.93 19.05 -20.18
C PHE A 1014 35.58 17.64 -19.68
N ALA A 1015 35.47 16.68 -20.59
CA ALA A 1015 35.23 15.28 -20.26
C ALA A 1015 36.34 14.67 -19.37
N ALA A 1016 37.60 15.01 -19.66
CA ALA A 1016 38.76 14.64 -18.84
C ALA A 1016 38.94 15.48 -17.57
N GLY A 1017 37.97 16.33 -17.19
CA GLY A 1017 38.00 17.13 -15.96
C GLY A 1017 39.04 18.26 -15.93
N LYS A 1018 39.70 18.58 -17.05
CA LYS A 1018 40.77 19.59 -17.12
C LYS A 1018 40.25 21.02 -16.99
N ALA A 1019 38.98 21.24 -17.32
CA ALA A 1019 38.23 22.47 -17.13
C ALA A 1019 36.73 22.15 -16.96
N LYS A 1020 35.93 23.12 -16.49
CA LYS A 1020 34.48 23.00 -16.48
C LYS A 1020 33.90 23.34 -17.86
N ASP A 1021 32.90 22.59 -18.30
CA ASP A 1021 32.15 22.90 -19.51
C ASP A 1021 31.37 24.23 -19.36
N PRO A 1022 31.45 25.16 -20.33
CA PRO A 1022 30.87 26.49 -20.22
C PRO A 1022 29.33 26.50 -20.26
N PHE A 1023 28.68 25.39 -20.62
CA PHE A 1023 27.23 25.21 -20.63
C PHE A 1023 26.74 24.35 -19.46
N GLY A 1024 27.63 23.97 -18.54
CA GLY A 1024 27.28 23.16 -17.35
C GLY A 1024 27.10 21.66 -17.61
N LYS A 1025 27.55 21.13 -18.75
CA LYS A 1025 27.51 19.68 -19.04
C LYS A 1025 28.40 18.92 -18.05
N THR A 1026 27.86 17.84 -17.47
CA THR A 1026 28.52 17.02 -16.43
C THR A 1026 28.63 15.53 -16.77
N ASN A 1027 27.96 15.07 -17.83
CA ASN A 1027 28.07 13.70 -18.35
C ASN A 1027 28.58 13.71 -19.79
N PHE A 1028 29.47 12.76 -20.10
CA PHE A 1028 30.39 12.80 -21.25
C PHE A 1028 30.61 11.41 -21.85
N ASP A 1029 29.52 10.71 -22.18
CA ASP A 1029 29.55 9.46 -22.94
C ASP A 1029 30.24 9.68 -24.30
N ASN A 1030 31.12 8.75 -24.71
CA ASN A 1030 31.86 8.78 -25.98
C ASN A 1030 32.53 10.12 -26.34
N ALA A 1031 33.09 10.83 -25.36
CA ALA A 1031 33.50 12.23 -25.53
C ALA A 1031 34.81 12.48 -26.31
N ASP A 1032 35.56 11.44 -26.67
CA ASP A 1032 36.81 11.54 -27.43
C ASP A 1032 36.52 11.81 -28.92
N TYR A 1033 36.68 13.07 -29.35
CA TYR A 1033 36.54 13.47 -30.76
C TYR A 1033 37.90 13.86 -31.34
N ASN A 1034 38.25 13.30 -32.50
CA ASN A 1034 39.45 13.66 -33.26
C ASN A 1034 39.08 14.18 -34.66
N VAL A 1035 39.87 15.12 -35.21
CA VAL A 1035 39.65 15.62 -36.58
C VAL A 1035 40.04 14.61 -37.68
N ASN A 1036 40.85 13.61 -37.36
CA ASN A 1036 41.24 12.54 -38.28
C ASN A 1036 40.25 11.37 -38.29
N ASP A 1037 39.32 11.32 -37.32
CA ASP A 1037 38.33 10.26 -37.22
C ASP A 1037 37.14 10.50 -38.16
N THR A 1038 36.47 9.40 -38.50
CA THR A 1038 35.20 9.43 -39.23
C THR A 1038 34.10 10.08 -38.40
N LEU A 1039 33.42 11.06 -38.99
CA LEU A 1039 32.29 11.76 -38.41
C LEU A 1039 30.98 11.41 -39.11
N PHE A 1040 29.88 11.42 -38.35
CA PHE A 1040 28.53 11.30 -38.89
C PHE A 1040 27.76 12.57 -38.54
N ILE A 1041 27.30 13.28 -39.58
CA ILE A 1041 26.72 14.62 -39.48
C ILE A 1041 25.28 14.61 -39.96
N ALA A 1042 24.41 15.36 -39.28
CA ALA A 1042 23.04 15.60 -39.71
C ALA A 1042 22.58 17.02 -39.35
N GLU A 1043 21.82 17.67 -40.22
CA GLU A 1043 21.26 19.00 -39.95
C GLU A 1043 19.96 18.90 -39.13
N MET A 1044 19.82 19.79 -38.15
CA MET A 1044 18.74 19.76 -37.16
C MET A 1044 17.92 21.06 -37.17
N THR A 1045 16.62 20.94 -36.92
CA THR A 1045 15.69 22.06 -36.68
C THR A 1045 14.68 21.73 -35.57
N PRO A 1046 14.21 22.70 -34.78
CA PRO A 1046 13.18 22.48 -33.78
C PRO A 1046 11.85 22.01 -34.41
N VAL A 1047 11.15 21.11 -33.73
CA VAL A 1047 9.90 20.49 -34.23
C VAL A 1047 8.86 20.30 -33.13
N VAL A 1048 7.60 20.61 -33.40
CA VAL A 1048 6.46 20.22 -32.53
C VAL A 1048 6.48 18.71 -32.37
N HIS A 1049 6.39 18.24 -31.13
CA HIS A 1049 6.67 16.83 -30.82
C HIS A 1049 5.66 16.19 -29.88
N TYR A 1050 5.20 16.88 -28.84
CA TYR A 1050 4.31 16.28 -27.85
C TYR A 1050 3.34 17.30 -27.25
N THR A 1051 2.16 16.84 -26.86
CA THR A 1051 1.19 17.65 -26.11
C THR A 1051 1.07 17.11 -24.68
N MET A 1052 1.45 17.90 -23.67
CA MET A 1052 1.37 17.52 -22.25
C MET A 1052 0.06 17.97 -21.59
N GLY A 1053 -0.64 18.91 -22.23
CA GLY A 1053 -2.04 19.16 -22.00
C GLY A 1053 -2.93 18.08 -22.60
N GLY A 1054 -4.08 17.86 -21.97
CA GLY A 1054 -5.02 16.83 -22.37
C GLY A 1054 -6.19 16.68 -21.38
N ILE A 1055 -6.88 15.55 -21.47
CA ILE A 1055 -8.01 15.18 -20.60
C ILE A 1055 -7.54 15.03 -19.15
N THR A 1056 -8.23 15.69 -18.22
CA THR A 1056 -7.97 15.59 -16.77
C THR A 1056 -8.37 14.20 -16.27
N VAL A 1057 -7.46 13.50 -15.59
CA VAL A 1057 -7.67 12.15 -15.03
C VAL A 1057 -7.17 12.04 -13.60
N ASP A 1058 -7.66 11.05 -12.85
CA ASP A 1058 -7.07 10.63 -11.57
C ASP A 1058 -5.87 9.67 -11.74
N GLY A 1059 -5.22 9.31 -10.63
CA GLY A 1059 -4.13 8.33 -10.63
C GLY A 1059 -4.52 6.90 -11.01
N GLY A 1060 -5.82 6.63 -11.22
CA GLY A 1060 -6.36 5.38 -11.74
C GLY A 1060 -6.87 5.49 -13.19
N ALA A 1061 -6.57 6.60 -13.88
CA ALA A 1061 -6.96 6.89 -15.26
C ALA A 1061 -8.47 7.10 -15.53
N HIS A 1062 -9.28 7.36 -14.48
CA HIS A 1062 -10.68 7.77 -14.62
C HIS A 1062 -10.73 9.21 -15.12
N VAL A 1063 -11.61 9.54 -16.08
CA VAL A 1063 -11.79 10.93 -16.55
C VAL A 1063 -12.55 11.74 -15.49
N LEU A 1064 -12.04 12.94 -15.20
CA LEU A 1064 -12.62 13.86 -14.23
C LEU A 1064 -13.34 15.02 -14.91
N ASP A 1065 -14.46 15.46 -14.35
CA ASP A 1065 -15.24 16.61 -14.81
C ASP A 1065 -14.74 17.96 -14.25
N ALA A 1066 -15.58 19.00 -14.37
CA ALA A 1066 -15.28 20.36 -13.92
C ALA A 1066 -15.03 20.47 -12.40
N ASP A 1067 -15.68 19.61 -11.61
CA ASP A 1067 -15.72 19.62 -10.15
C ASP A 1067 -14.86 18.49 -9.56
N GLY A 1068 -14.00 17.88 -10.39
CA GLY A 1068 -13.09 16.80 -10.02
C GLY A 1068 -13.77 15.44 -9.80
N GLN A 1069 -15.03 15.29 -10.21
CA GLN A 1069 -15.78 14.05 -10.04
C GLN A 1069 -15.54 13.11 -11.23
N LYS A 1070 -15.60 11.80 -10.98
CA LYS A 1070 -15.39 10.78 -12.01
C LYS A 1070 -16.60 10.72 -12.94
N ILE A 1071 -16.37 10.83 -14.26
CA ILE A 1071 -17.39 10.53 -15.27
C ILE A 1071 -17.53 9.00 -15.35
N PRO A 1072 -18.65 8.38 -14.90
CA PRO A 1072 -18.71 6.93 -14.73
C PRO A 1072 -18.61 6.20 -16.07
N GLY A 1073 -17.85 5.09 -16.11
CA GLY A 1073 -17.61 4.33 -17.34
C GLY A 1073 -16.68 5.02 -18.37
N LEU A 1074 -16.03 6.14 -18.05
CA LEU A 1074 -15.11 6.87 -18.94
C LEU A 1074 -13.68 6.94 -18.38
N TYR A 1075 -12.74 6.46 -19.18
CA TYR A 1075 -11.31 6.37 -18.87
C TYR A 1075 -10.46 7.00 -19.99
N ALA A 1076 -9.24 7.42 -19.70
CA ALA A 1076 -8.32 7.95 -20.73
C ALA A 1076 -6.85 7.62 -20.45
N ALA A 1077 -6.04 7.40 -21.51
CA ALA A 1077 -4.65 6.94 -21.38
C ALA A 1077 -3.71 7.40 -22.52
N GLY A 1078 -2.42 7.62 -22.18
CA GLY A 1078 -1.41 8.13 -23.11
C GLY A 1078 -1.56 9.63 -23.42
N GLU A 1079 -0.93 10.13 -24.49
CA GLU A 1079 -0.87 11.56 -24.92
C GLU A 1079 -2.24 12.28 -25.11
N VAL A 1080 -3.37 11.62 -24.82
CA VAL A 1080 -4.69 12.27 -24.73
C VAL A 1080 -5.02 12.77 -23.31
N ILE A 1081 -4.21 12.44 -22.29
CA ILE A 1081 -4.38 12.89 -20.90
C ILE A 1081 -3.46 14.06 -20.56
N GLY A 1082 -3.92 14.94 -19.67
CA GLY A 1082 -3.21 16.15 -19.26
C GLY A 1082 -2.48 15.99 -17.93
N GLY A 1083 -1.43 16.80 -17.73
CA GLY A 1083 -0.88 17.08 -16.41
C GLY A 1083 0.05 16.03 -15.80
N VAL A 1084 0.29 14.89 -16.47
CA VAL A 1084 1.30 13.90 -16.06
C VAL A 1084 2.72 14.48 -16.11
N HIS A 1085 2.99 15.36 -17.09
CA HIS A 1085 4.34 15.89 -17.38
C HIS A 1085 4.51 17.40 -17.12
N GLY A 1086 3.43 18.10 -16.73
CA GLY A 1086 3.41 19.56 -16.60
C GLY A 1086 4.04 20.29 -17.79
N ARG A 1087 4.94 21.24 -17.49
CA ARG A 1087 5.60 22.11 -18.48
C ARG A 1087 6.48 21.40 -19.50
N ASN A 1088 7.17 20.33 -19.12
CA ASN A 1088 8.12 19.65 -20.00
C ASN A 1088 8.21 18.15 -19.70
N ARG A 1089 7.91 17.31 -20.71
CA ARG A 1089 8.08 15.85 -20.63
C ARG A 1089 9.53 15.43 -20.83
N LEU A 1090 10.06 14.60 -19.93
CA LEU A 1090 11.37 13.94 -20.08
C LEU A 1090 11.41 12.96 -21.27
N GLY A 1091 12.61 12.76 -21.85
CA GLY A 1091 12.83 11.78 -22.91
C GLY A 1091 12.46 10.36 -22.44
N GLY A 1092 11.75 9.58 -23.26
CA GLY A 1092 11.36 8.19 -22.92
C GLY A 1092 10.10 8.03 -22.04
N SER A 1093 9.62 9.08 -21.36
CA SER A 1093 8.45 8.98 -20.47
C SER A 1093 7.10 8.80 -21.18
N SER A 1094 6.97 9.11 -22.49
CA SER A 1094 5.70 8.95 -23.22
C SER A 1094 5.36 7.50 -23.57
N LEU A 1095 6.37 6.65 -23.82
CA LEU A 1095 6.12 5.20 -23.95
C LEU A 1095 5.76 4.59 -22.59
N LEU A 1096 6.36 5.10 -21.51
CA LEU A 1096 6.06 4.65 -20.16
C LEU A 1096 4.63 5.02 -19.75
N GLU A 1097 4.24 6.27 -19.94
CA GLU A 1097 2.87 6.76 -19.70
C GLU A 1097 1.83 5.95 -20.47
N ALA A 1098 2.09 5.69 -21.75
CA ALA A 1098 1.18 4.89 -22.58
C ALA A 1098 0.96 3.49 -21.99
N VAL A 1099 2.01 2.82 -21.52
CA VAL A 1099 1.86 1.50 -20.87
C VAL A 1099 1.22 1.63 -19.49
N VAL A 1100 1.71 2.51 -18.61
CA VAL A 1100 1.23 2.66 -17.24
C VAL A 1100 -0.24 3.08 -17.19
N PHE A 1101 -0.59 4.21 -17.79
CA PHE A 1101 -1.98 4.68 -17.78
C PHE A 1101 -2.88 3.82 -18.68
N GLY A 1102 -2.34 3.18 -19.71
CA GLY A 1102 -3.07 2.17 -20.49
C GLY A 1102 -3.48 0.98 -19.63
N ARG A 1103 -2.55 0.42 -18.85
CA ARG A 1103 -2.85 -0.69 -17.92
C ARG A 1103 -3.80 -0.25 -16.80
N LEU A 1104 -3.56 0.90 -16.15
CA LEU A 1104 -4.45 1.43 -15.11
C LEU A 1104 -5.89 1.67 -15.62
N ALA A 1105 -6.04 2.22 -16.82
CA ALA A 1105 -7.34 2.40 -17.46
C ALA A 1105 -8.02 1.06 -17.78
N GLY A 1106 -7.28 0.08 -18.30
CA GLY A 1106 -7.82 -1.25 -18.58
C GLY A 1106 -8.21 -2.03 -17.33
N GLU A 1107 -7.39 -1.98 -16.27
CA GLU A 1107 -7.65 -2.63 -14.98
C GLU A 1107 -8.90 -2.05 -14.29
N ASN A 1108 -9.01 -0.72 -14.24
CA ASN A 1108 -10.16 -0.09 -13.59
C ASN A 1108 -11.42 -0.17 -14.46
N ALA A 1109 -11.32 -0.05 -15.79
CA ALA A 1109 -12.47 -0.28 -16.68
C ALA A 1109 -12.99 -1.73 -16.65
N ALA A 1110 -12.15 -2.74 -16.34
CA ALA A 1110 -12.58 -4.12 -16.10
C ALA A 1110 -13.37 -4.28 -14.78
N LYS A 1111 -12.96 -3.56 -13.71
CA LYS A 1111 -13.68 -3.53 -12.42
C LYS A 1111 -15.02 -2.79 -12.52
N ASP A 1112 -15.08 -1.75 -13.36
CA ASP A 1112 -16.22 -0.85 -13.56
C ASP A 1112 -17.21 -1.32 -14.64
N SER A 1113 -16.86 -2.39 -15.36
CA SER A 1113 -17.77 -3.12 -16.26
C SER A 1113 -18.60 -4.11 -15.45
#